data_AF-A0A1V6F3B7-F1
#
_entry.id   AF-A0A1V6F3B7-F1
#
_cell.length_a   1.000
_cell.length_b   1.000
_cell.length_c   1.000
_cell.angle_alpha   90.00
_cell.angle_beta   90.00
_cell.angle_gamma   90.00
#
_symmetry.space_group_name_H-M   'P 1'
#
loop_
_entity.id
_entity.type
_entity.pdbx_description
1 polymer ?
#
loop_
_entity_poly.entity_id
_entity_poly.type
_entity_poly.pdbx_seq_one_letter_code
_entity_poly.pdbx_strand_id
1 'polypeptide(L)'
;MALKTSAHQFFTRVVFIGVVCFAGVACSSQSNLMNLPDLPALRRTMESMRSEYGTDWVQADAYFERLAALESQIGEWDAFCRKGADGDAGAQEIAAELGRLQRDVLSKGPALNGAQVVMVRRHTRRLGLPQNWQGNSSLPRDGYDNEIVELTLQPDNDEKPFVLRTIYRPEKEVFVGDICLHWNGDRLLFSSLNPEGRWHVYEIGVDGTGLQQLTPDSHPDVDYYDACYLPDGRIMLCSTAGYRGVPCVYGGDHVANLFLLDRETGSIRQLCFDQDHNWSPRVLPNGRVLYQRWEYSDTPHSNSRMLFHMNPDGTDQREYWGSGVYFPNSFFYARPLPGKTGRVVGIASGHHGTQRSGRLLLVEPDDGRGEGDGVLQEIPGWGKPVTPIIRDRLVDGVWPHFLHPYPLTDTQFLVSAKLGEDRPWGIYLVDIYDNMLPLAEEDSYAFLEPIPLRKEPCPPVLPDRVNLAESEGVVYLQDIYEGGGLAGVPKGAVTALRVFQYYFSHRSQGGLHGVLGNDCGWDIKRVLGTVPVQPDGSACFRAPANTPIAVQPLDAEGQALQIMRSWFTLQPGEKASCVGCHESQKTAPFSASASAFRRVPSAITPGWHAPHRGFSFVREVQPVLDRYCAGCHGDVPPEGMSVKRGREFPYLRGDRMVQDWSTRISGGVGPEMGGVFSESYAALQRFVRRPGIESDLHMLSPMDFHFNTTELGQLLRKGHYNVRMDTESRERLAVWVDLNAPFHGTWRETHPRQDSYALECVARAAELRQTFAPFGAETDFEKVPQLPEKDRTFLMPEPSVSPQDPVPEVSGWPFNEVEARRKQTEAALSTAPGGNTEHAVNLAPGVDMTFVLVPGGRFVMGTNNGCQDEMPASAVEVPAFLLGKFEVTNAQYRIFDPSHESRDESRNGYQFGRRGFCLDGPQQPVVRVSWEEALDFCDWLSRTAGLEAGLPTEAQWEWAARAGSDQSFYFGSEEADCSAYANLADRKLREFIQCTARDNYGRADVIENASRHDDRIPRDDRYDDRGMVSVDVGRYLPNAWNLHDMHGNVGEWTMSAYFSYPYRDEDGRNDAGNLQIDRVARGGSWRDRPYRAAATFRLPYRPYQRVFNVGFRVAVKMTDPLTGPVRTALDAANLNK
;
A
#
# COMPACT_ATOMS: atom_id res chain seq x y z
N MET A 1 -18.99 -38.57 28.31
CA MET A 1 -19.09 -40.02 28.05
C MET A 1 -18.40 -40.29 26.71
N ALA A 2 -17.17 -40.82 26.81
CA ALA A 2 -16.33 -41.62 25.90
C ALA A 2 -16.36 -41.52 24.34
N LEU A 3 -15.12 -41.60 23.79
CA LEU A 3 -14.59 -42.17 22.51
C LEU A 3 -14.36 -41.18 21.34
N LYS A 4 -13.10 -40.83 20.97
CA LYS A 4 -12.05 -41.56 20.18
C LYS A 4 -12.51 -41.85 18.73
N THR A 5 -11.81 -41.54 17.63
CA THR A 5 -10.48 -41.98 17.12
C THR A 5 -10.21 -41.25 15.76
N SER A 6 -9.08 -40.57 15.52
CA SER A 6 -7.84 -40.94 14.78
C SER A 6 -7.92 -41.37 13.29
N ALA A 7 -7.21 -40.65 12.40
CA ALA A 7 -6.28 -41.13 11.33
C ALA A 7 -5.83 -39.92 10.45
N HIS A 8 -4.58 -39.42 10.40
CA HIS A 8 -3.25 -39.93 10.00
C HIS A 8 -2.81 -39.57 8.55
N GLN A 9 -1.67 -38.84 8.50
CA GLN A 9 -0.51 -38.97 7.59
C GLN A 9 -0.44 -38.26 6.22
N PHE A 10 0.81 -37.86 5.89
CA PHE A 10 1.42 -37.23 4.69
C PHE A 10 1.39 -35.68 4.69
N PHE A 11 2.50 -34.91 4.69
CA PHE A 11 3.91 -35.11 4.30
C PHE A 11 4.88 -34.47 5.32
N THR A 12 6.05 -35.09 5.52
CA THR A 12 7.21 -34.50 6.21
C THR A 12 8.46 -35.01 5.51
N ARG A 13 9.35 -34.11 5.05
CA ARG A 13 10.81 -34.32 4.99
C ARG A 13 11.58 -33.10 4.45
N VAL A 14 12.72 -32.82 5.11
CA VAL A 14 13.87 -31.95 4.72
C VAL A 14 13.64 -30.44 4.98
N VAL A 15 14.34 -29.68 5.84
CA VAL A 15 15.67 -29.71 6.51
C VAL A 15 15.51 -29.18 7.95
N PHE A 16 16.04 -29.87 8.96
CA PHE A 16 16.19 -29.36 10.33
C PHE A 16 17.65 -29.57 10.75
N ILE A 17 18.42 -28.49 10.81
CA ILE A 17 19.67 -28.41 11.59
C ILE A 17 19.70 -27.00 12.20
N GLY A 18 19.66 -26.91 13.54
CA GLY A 18 20.16 -25.76 14.29
C GLY A 18 19.16 -24.77 14.90
N VAL A 19 18.10 -25.20 15.59
CA VAL A 19 17.40 -24.36 16.60
C VAL A 19 16.92 -25.25 17.75
N VAL A 20 17.66 -25.26 18.86
CA VAL A 20 17.16 -25.76 20.15
C VAL A 20 17.57 -24.73 21.20
N CYS A 21 16.58 -23.95 21.64
CA CYS A 21 16.39 -23.39 22.99
C CYS A 21 15.41 -22.23 22.86
N PHE A 22 14.11 -22.54 22.80
CA PHE A 22 12.99 -21.71 23.29
C PHE A 22 11.70 -22.50 22.99
N ALA A 23 11.30 -23.37 23.91
CA ALA A 23 9.94 -23.91 23.95
C ALA A 23 9.57 -24.20 25.41
N GLY A 24 8.59 -23.45 25.90
CA GLY A 24 8.07 -23.58 27.25
C GLY A 24 7.34 -24.91 27.47
N VAL A 25 7.64 -25.51 28.62
CA VAL A 25 6.70 -26.39 29.33
C VAL A 25 6.60 -25.84 30.74
N ALA A 26 5.38 -25.52 31.17
CA ALA A 26 5.08 -25.05 32.51
C ALA A 26 5.49 -26.08 33.55
N CYS A 27 6.46 -25.74 34.39
CA CYS A 27 6.67 -26.35 35.69
C CYS A 27 6.92 -25.24 36.70
N SER A 28 5.91 -24.99 37.53
CA SER A 28 5.99 -24.12 38.70
C SER A 28 6.95 -24.75 39.72
N SER A 29 7.99 -24.02 40.07
CA SER A 29 9.06 -24.31 41.05
C SER A 29 10.26 -25.13 40.54
N GLN A 30 11.44 -24.48 40.61
CA GLN A 30 12.82 -25.00 40.49
C GLN A 30 13.43 -25.19 39.07
N SER A 31 14.07 -24.13 38.54
CA SER A 31 15.50 -24.13 38.19
C SER A 31 15.93 -22.73 37.69
N ASN A 32 16.90 -22.11 38.37
CA ASN A 32 17.48 -20.78 38.08
C ASN A 32 18.32 -20.71 36.78
N LEU A 33 18.18 -21.68 35.86
CA LEU A 33 19.09 -21.85 34.71
C LEU A 33 18.48 -21.53 33.36
N MET A 34 17.19 -21.20 33.28
CA MET A 34 16.57 -20.76 32.02
C MET A 34 16.92 -19.31 31.61
N ASN A 35 17.64 -18.56 32.46
CA ASN A 35 18.05 -17.16 32.20
C ASN A 35 19.58 -17.00 32.32
N LEU A 36 20.36 -17.95 31.79
CA LEU A 36 21.81 -17.80 31.68
C LEU A 36 22.17 -16.73 30.63
N PRO A 37 23.16 -15.86 30.89
CA PRO A 37 23.72 -15.00 29.86
C PRO A 37 24.21 -15.81 28.67
N ASP A 38 23.89 -15.37 27.44
CA ASP A 38 24.48 -15.93 26.23
C ASP A 38 25.96 -15.52 26.18
N LEU A 39 26.86 -16.50 26.36
CA LEU A 39 28.31 -16.30 26.37
C LEU A 39 28.81 -15.61 25.08
N PRO A 40 28.52 -16.13 23.87
CA PRO A 40 28.82 -15.43 22.62
C PRO A 40 28.29 -14.00 22.57
N ALA A 41 27.07 -13.74 23.03
CA ALA A 41 26.50 -12.38 23.07
C ALA A 41 27.31 -11.46 23.97
N LEU A 42 27.60 -11.89 25.21
CA LEU A 42 28.38 -11.11 26.17
C LEU A 42 29.79 -10.82 25.64
N ARG A 43 30.45 -11.82 25.06
CA ARG A 43 31.76 -11.67 24.42
C ARG A 43 31.74 -10.59 23.33
N ARG A 44 30.76 -10.65 22.41
CA ARG A 44 30.61 -9.66 21.34
C ARG A 44 30.41 -8.25 21.88
N THR A 45 29.60 -8.10 22.93
CA THR A 45 29.41 -6.81 23.59
C THR A 45 30.71 -6.29 24.20
N MET A 46 31.46 -7.14 24.90
CA MET A 46 32.77 -6.76 25.45
C MET A 46 33.77 -6.37 24.37
N GLU A 47 33.82 -7.10 23.26
CA GLU A 47 34.68 -6.78 22.11
C GLU A 47 34.28 -5.46 21.45
N SER A 48 32.98 -5.23 21.27
CA SER A 48 32.44 -3.96 20.77
C SER A 48 32.79 -2.80 21.70
N MET A 49 32.56 -2.94 23.00
CA MET A 49 32.89 -1.93 24.00
C MET A 49 34.40 -1.64 24.04
N ARG A 50 35.25 -2.66 23.95
CA ARG A 50 36.71 -2.46 23.87
C ARG A 50 37.10 -1.66 22.63
N SER A 51 36.45 -1.91 21.50
CA SER A 51 36.69 -1.17 20.26
C SER A 51 36.19 0.28 20.35
N GLU A 52 35.03 0.50 20.98
CA GLU A 52 34.38 1.82 21.07
C GLU A 52 35.09 2.73 22.09
N TYR A 53 35.38 2.21 23.29
CA TYR A 53 35.89 3.00 24.41
C TYR A 53 37.42 2.92 24.57
N GLY A 54 38.07 1.91 23.99
CA GLY A 54 39.52 1.76 24.07
C GLY A 54 40.03 1.79 25.53
N THR A 55 40.91 2.75 25.82
CA THR A 55 41.51 2.94 27.15
C THR A 55 40.54 3.50 28.21
N ASP A 56 39.39 4.03 27.79
CA ASP A 56 38.39 4.60 28.71
C ASP A 56 37.63 3.51 29.47
N TRP A 57 37.64 2.26 28.97
CA TRP A 57 37.12 1.10 29.69
C TRP A 57 38.21 0.40 30.49
N VAL A 58 38.55 1.00 31.64
CA VAL A 58 39.69 0.58 32.50
C VAL A 58 39.62 -0.89 32.94
N GLN A 59 38.42 -1.44 33.10
CA GLN A 59 38.20 -2.81 33.57
C GLN A 59 38.24 -3.88 32.46
N ALA A 60 38.44 -3.49 31.20
CA ALA A 60 38.33 -4.39 30.03
C ALA A 60 39.12 -5.69 30.21
N ASP A 61 40.43 -5.60 30.46
CA ASP A 61 41.32 -6.77 30.53
C ASP A 61 40.90 -7.73 31.66
N ALA A 62 40.55 -7.20 32.83
CA ALA A 62 40.07 -8.01 33.96
C ALA A 62 38.77 -8.75 33.64
N TYR A 63 37.84 -8.12 32.92
CA TYR A 63 36.60 -8.79 32.50
C TYR A 63 36.87 -9.85 31.43
N PHE A 64 37.76 -9.61 30.46
CA PHE A 64 38.14 -10.61 29.45
C PHE A 64 38.82 -11.84 30.09
N GLU A 65 39.68 -11.64 31.09
CA GLU A 65 40.29 -12.72 31.85
C GLU A 65 39.22 -13.54 32.61
N ARG A 66 38.27 -12.86 33.28
CA ARG A 66 37.13 -13.52 33.95
C ARG A 66 36.29 -14.34 32.97
N LEU A 67 35.97 -13.77 31.79
CA LEU A 67 35.20 -14.47 30.76
C LEU A 67 35.94 -15.72 30.26
N ALA A 68 37.23 -15.59 29.94
CA ALA A 68 38.04 -16.71 29.45
C ALA A 68 38.14 -17.84 30.49
N ALA A 69 38.24 -17.50 31.78
CA ALA A 69 38.23 -18.46 32.86
C ALA A 69 36.89 -19.22 32.95
N LEU A 70 35.75 -18.51 32.81
CA LEU A 70 34.42 -19.12 32.81
C LEU A 70 34.20 -20.01 31.59
N GLU A 71 34.58 -19.57 30.39
CA GLU A 71 34.48 -20.37 29.16
C GLU A 71 35.26 -21.68 29.27
N SER A 72 36.47 -21.64 29.84
CA SER A 72 37.27 -22.84 30.06
C SER A 72 36.62 -23.82 31.04
N GLN A 73 35.80 -23.35 31.98
CA GLN A 73 35.11 -24.19 32.97
C GLN A 73 33.78 -24.74 32.43
N ILE A 74 33.11 -24.00 31.56
CA ILE A 74 31.82 -24.36 30.96
C ILE A 74 32.00 -25.48 29.92
N GLY A 75 33.00 -25.36 29.03
CA GLY A 75 33.23 -26.34 27.97
C GLY A 75 32.08 -26.39 26.96
N GLU A 76 31.47 -27.55 26.77
CA GLU A 76 30.33 -27.73 25.85
C GLU A 76 29.04 -27.19 26.50
N TRP A 77 28.44 -26.16 25.89
CA TRP A 77 27.34 -25.38 26.46
C TRP A 77 26.12 -26.23 26.81
N ASP A 78 25.69 -27.13 25.93
CA ASP A 78 24.50 -27.94 26.17
C ASP A 78 24.72 -28.92 27.34
N ALA A 79 25.92 -29.48 27.46
CA ALA A 79 26.31 -30.33 28.58
C ALA A 79 26.37 -29.54 29.89
N PHE A 80 26.87 -28.30 29.88
CA PHE A 80 26.88 -27.42 31.04
C PHE A 80 25.46 -27.08 31.52
N CYS A 81 24.59 -26.65 30.59
CA CYS A 81 23.20 -26.35 30.90
C CYS A 81 22.46 -27.55 31.50
N ARG A 82 22.67 -28.76 30.96
CA ARG A 82 22.11 -30.00 31.53
C ARG A 82 22.59 -30.25 32.96
N LYS A 83 23.90 -30.17 33.22
CA LYS A 83 24.45 -30.36 34.58
C LYS A 83 23.85 -29.40 35.59
N GLY A 84 23.76 -28.11 35.24
CA GLY A 84 23.12 -27.14 36.10
C GLY A 84 21.65 -27.51 36.37
N ALA A 85 20.91 -27.88 35.32
CA ALA A 85 19.48 -28.17 35.42
C ALA A 85 19.23 -29.40 36.31
N ASP A 86 20.16 -30.35 36.29
CA ASP A 86 20.18 -31.54 37.14
C ASP A 86 20.64 -31.23 38.60
N GLY A 87 20.92 -29.96 38.93
CA GLY A 87 21.25 -29.54 40.28
C GLY A 87 22.73 -29.56 40.65
N ASP A 88 23.64 -29.65 39.67
CA ASP A 88 25.08 -29.63 39.93
C ASP A 88 25.53 -28.29 40.53
N ALA A 89 26.03 -28.33 41.76
CA ALA A 89 26.39 -27.13 42.51
C ALA A 89 27.52 -26.32 41.84
N GLY A 90 28.49 -26.99 41.21
CA GLY A 90 29.58 -26.32 40.50
C GLY A 90 29.08 -25.59 39.25
N ALA A 91 28.22 -26.23 38.46
CA ALA A 91 27.59 -25.60 37.31
C ALA A 91 26.69 -24.43 37.71
N GLN A 92 25.97 -24.52 38.84
CA GLN A 92 25.16 -23.43 39.38
C GLN A 92 26.01 -22.24 39.86
N GLU A 93 27.17 -22.50 40.46
CA GLU A 93 28.10 -21.46 40.90
C GLU A 93 28.73 -20.73 39.69
N ILE A 94 29.16 -21.47 38.67
CA ILE A 94 29.67 -20.91 37.41
C ILE A 94 28.57 -20.09 36.71
N ALA A 95 27.34 -20.60 36.68
CA ALA A 95 26.18 -19.89 36.15
C ALA A 95 25.94 -18.54 36.86
N ALA A 96 26.00 -18.55 38.20
CA ALA A 96 25.86 -17.34 39.01
C ALA A 96 27.00 -16.34 38.77
N GLU A 97 28.24 -16.82 38.64
CA GLU A 97 29.40 -15.96 38.33
C GLU A 97 29.32 -15.37 36.92
N LEU A 98 28.82 -16.13 35.93
CA LEU A 98 28.56 -15.61 34.60
C LEU A 98 27.49 -14.51 34.63
N GLY A 99 26.42 -14.69 35.40
CA GLY A 99 25.41 -13.65 35.63
C GLY A 99 26.00 -12.39 36.30
N ARG A 100 26.87 -12.55 37.29
CA ARG A 100 27.59 -11.44 37.92
C ARG A 100 28.52 -10.73 36.93
N LEU A 101 29.25 -11.47 36.10
CA LEU A 101 30.11 -10.89 35.07
C LEU A 101 29.29 -10.09 34.04
N GLN A 102 28.19 -10.63 33.53
CA GLN A 102 27.30 -9.91 32.62
C GLN A 102 26.80 -8.61 33.26
N ARG A 103 26.34 -8.68 34.51
CA ARG A 103 25.90 -7.49 35.26
C ARG A 103 27.03 -6.48 35.43
N ASP A 104 28.21 -6.91 35.86
CA ASP A 104 29.38 -6.04 36.02
C ASP A 104 29.74 -5.34 34.71
N VAL A 105 29.85 -6.09 33.61
CA VAL A 105 30.23 -5.56 32.29
C VAL A 105 29.22 -4.53 31.80
N LEU A 106 27.92 -4.85 31.84
CA LEU A 106 26.89 -4.03 31.25
C LEU A 106 26.48 -2.84 32.15
N SER A 107 26.35 -3.05 33.46
CA SER A 107 25.91 -1.98 34.38
C SER A 107 27.03 -1.04 34.82
N LYS A 108 28.28 -1.52 34.90
CA LYS A 108 29.47 -0.70 35.22
C LYS A 108 30.24 -0.31 33.96
N GLY A 109 29.73 -0.66 32.78
CA GLY A 109 30.28 -0.24 31.50
C GLY A 109 30.15 1.27 31.27
N PRO A 110 30.98 1.89 30.41
CA PRO A 110 31.02 3.34 30.23
C PRO A 110 29.68 3.99 29.85
N ALA A 111 28.78 3.26 29.18
CA ALA A 111 27.48 3.76 28.77
C ALA A 111 26.50 4.01 29.94
N LEU A 112 26.61 3.26 31.04
CA LEU A 112 25.66 3.28 32.17
C LEU A 112 26.32 3.52 33.53
N ASN A 113 27.65 3.45 33.64
CA ASN A 113 28.35 3.56 34.92
C ASN A 113 28.01 4.84 35.68
N GLY A 114 27.35 4.70 36.83
CA GLY A 114 26.90 5.82 37.67
C GLY A 114 25.77 6.66 37.06
N ALA A 115 25.17 6.22 35.96
CA ALA A 115 24.04 6.92 35.35
C ALA A 115 22.80 6.80 36.23
N GLN A 116 22.17 7.94 36.49
CA GLN A 116 20.82 8.00 37.04
C GLN A 116 19.83 7.89 35.88
N VAL A 117 18.66 7.30 36.12
CA VAL A 117 17.63 7.12 35.09
C VAL A 117 16.34 7.75 35.58
N VAL A 118 15.81 8.71 34.84
CA VAL A 118 14.45 9.23 35.06
C VAL A 118 13.47 8.32 34.33
N MET A 119 12.35 8.00 34.97
CA MET A 119 11.33 7.12 34.42
C MET A 119 9.97 7.38 35.07
N VAL A 120 8.93 6.79 34.49
CA VAL A 120 7.58 6.74 35.07
C VAL A 120 7.41 5.40 35.78
N ARG A 121 7.10 5.43 37.07
CA ARG A 121 6.68 4.26 37.84
C ARG A 121 5.17 4.28 37.96
N ARG A 122 4.48 3.26 37.42
CA ARG A 122 3.01 3.22 37.34
C ARG A 122 2.46 1.87 37.76
N HIS A 123 1.42 1.85 38.58
CA HIS A 123 0.81 0.60 39.00
C HIS A 123 0.24 -0.17 37.80
N THR A 124 0.51 -1.48 37.76
CA THR A 124 0.09 -2.39 36.67
C THR A 124 -1.42 -2.53 36.47
N ARG A 125 -2.26 -2.05 37.41
CA ARG A 125 -3.73 -2.02 37.27
C ARG A 125 -4.17 -1.24 36.03
N ARG A 126 -3.41 -0.21 35.64
CA ARG A 126 -3.71 0.63 34.48
C ARG A 126 -2.41 1.19 33.91
N LEU A 127 -1.91 0.56 32.84
CA LEU A 127 -0.65 0.96 32.21
C LEU A 127 -0.73 2.28 31.43
N GLY A 128 -1.93 2.73 31.03
CA GLY A 128 -2.09 4.00 30.31
C GLY A 128 -1.53 4.00 28.89
N LEU A 129 -1.61 2.87 28.18
CA LEU A 129 -1.24 2.78 26.76
C LEU A 129 -2.54 2.85 25.92
N PRO A 130 -2.66 3.78 24.96
CA PRO A 130 -3.82 3.83 24.08
C PRO A 130 -3.79 2.65 23.09
N GLN A 131 -4.93 2.33 22.48
CA GLN A 131 -4.93 1.41 21.33
C GLN A 131 -4.04 1.97 20.20
N ASN A 132 -3.59 1.11 19.29
CA ASN A 132 -2.65 1.50 18.22
C ASN A 132 -3.27 2.45 17.17
N TRP A 133 -4.59 2.65 17.24
CA TRP A 133 -5.38 3.58 16.43
C TRP A 133 -5.96 4.76 17.24
N GLN A 134 -5.58 4.92 18.52
CA GLN A 134 -6.08 5.98 19.42
C GLN A 134 -4.95 6.89 19.94
N GLY A 135 -5.25 8.14 20.32
CA GLY A 135 -4.34 9.01 21.07
C GLY A 135 -4.53 8.96 22.59
N ASN A 136 -3.71 9.68 23.35
CA ASN A 136 -3.83 9.78 24.81
C ASN A 136 -5.17 10.40 25.25
N SER A 137 -5.77 11.25 24.41
CA SER A 137 -7.11 11.81 24.61
C SER A 137 -8.21 10.76 24.80
N SER A 138 -8.03 9.53 24.29
CA SER A 138 -8.95 8.40 24.42
C SER A 138 -8.75 7.60 25.71
N LEU A 139 -7.71 7.88 26.49
CA LEU A 139 -7.48 7.23 27.77
C LEU A 139 -8.49 7.72 28.82
N PRO A 140 -8.82 6.88 29.83
CA PRO A 140 -9.50 7.33 31.03
C PRO A 140 -8.82 8.57 31.64
N ARG A 141 -9.59 9.45 32.26
CA ARG A 141 -9.09 10.73 32.81
C ARG A 141 -8.59 10.61 34.25
N ASP A 142 -8.76 9.45 34.89
CA ASP A 142 -8.43 9.18 36.29
C ASP A 142 -7.93 7.74 36.51
N GLY A 143 -7.71 7.33 37.77
CA GLY A 143 -7.39 5.96 38.17
C GLY A 143 -5.95 5.53 37.87
N TYR A 144 -5.02 6.48 37.80
CA TYR A 144 -3.60 6.21 37.62
C TYR A 144 -2.82 6.47 38.91
N ASP A 145 -2.31 5.40 39.51
CA ASP A 145 -1.30 5.47 40.58
C ASP A 145 0.09 5.48 39.92
N ASN A 146 0.64 6.67 39.73
CA ASN A 146 1.93 6.86 39.09
C ASN A 146 2.73 8.05 39.62
N GLU A 147 4.02 8.02 39.37
CA GLU A 147 4.98 9.06 39.72
C GLU A 147 6.14 9.08 38.73
N ILE A 148 6.76 10.25 38.58
CA ILE A 148 8.07 10.39 37.92
C ILE A 148 9.12 10.15 39.00
N VAL A 149 10.02 9.21 38.75
CA VAL A 149 11.08 8.83 39.69
C VAL A 149 12.45 8.90 39.02
N GLU A 150 13.44 9.20 39.83
CA GLU A 150 14.85 8.97 39.53
C GLU A 150 15.28 7.64 40.15
N LEU A 151 15.80 6.75 39.31
CA LEU A 151 16.43 5.51 39.70
C LEU A 151 17.94 5.69 39.78
N THR A 152 18.53 5.25 40.89
CA THR A 152 19.97 5.09 41.06
C THR A 152 20.30 3.61 41.21
N LEU A 153 21.14 3.07 40.33
CA LEU A 153 21.57 1.67 40.35
C LEU A 153 22.54 1.41 41.52
N GLN A 154 22.44 0.23 42.11
CA GLN A 154 23.35 -0.30 43.13
C GLN A 154 23.86 -1.69 42.68
N PRO A 155 24.72 -1.76 41.65
CA PRO A 155 25.10 -3.03 41.02
C PRO A 155 25.88 -3.98 41.95
N ASP A 156 26.43 -3.47 43.04
CA ASP A 156 27.14 -4.23 44.08
C ASP A 156 26.22 -4.71 45.23
N ASN A 157 24.92 -4.39 45.19
CA ASN A 157 23.97 -4.71 46.25
C ASN A 157 22.87 -5.65 45.73
N ASP A 158 23.10 -6.96 45.84
CA ASP A 158 22.15 -7.97 45.38
C ASP A 158 20.80 -7.93 46.13
N GLU A 159 20.76 -7.46 47.38
CA GLU A 159 19.52 -7.35 48.17
C GLU A 159 18.67 -6.14 47.77
N LYS A 160 19.32 -5.04 47.37
CA LYS A 160 18.66 -3.80 46.96
C LYS A 160 19.37 -3.21 45.74
N PRO A 161 19.11 -3.76 44.54
CA PRO A 161 19.87 -3.44 43.33
C PRO A 161 19.63 -2.02 42.79
N PHE A 162 18.65 -1.28 43.33
CA PHE A 162 18.39 0.11 42.98
C PHE A 162 17.70 0.89 44.11
N VAL A 163 17.75 2.22 44.03
CA VAL A 163 17.03 3.16 44.90
C VAL A 163 16.23 4.13 44.04
N LEU A 164 15.02 4.47 44.50
CA LEU A 164 14.13 5.41 43.83
C LEU A 164 14.00 6.70 44.65
N ARG A 165 14.00 7.84 43.95
CA ARG A 165 13.66 9.17 44.47
C ARG A 165 12.49 9.73 43.66
N THR A 166 11.39 10.08 44.30
CA THR A 166 10.25 10.72 43.63
C THR A 166 10.62 12.14 43.21
N ILE A 167 10.46 12.46 41.92
CA ILE A 167 10.56 13.81 41.36
C ILE A 167 9.19 14.48 41.40
N TYR A 168 8.16 13.77 40.93
CA TYR A 168 6.80 14.29 40.87
C TYR A 168 5.78 13.19 41.12
N ARG A 169 4.80 13.48 41.97
CA ARG A 169 3.61 12.65 42.18
C ARG A 169 2.38 13.55 42.17
N PRO A 170 1.38 13.28 41.32
CA PRO A 170 0.17 14.08 41.27
C PRO A 170 -0.63 13.90 42.58
N GLU A 171 -1.32 14.95 43.02
CA GLU A 171 -2.17 14.91 44.23
C GLU A 171 -3.40 14.00 44.06
N LYS A 172 -3.88 13.86 42.82
CA LYS A 172 -4.98 12.97 42.42
C LYS A 172 -4.42 11.82 41.59
N GLU A 173 -5.16 10.71 41.52
CA GLU A 173 -4.82 9.58 40.65
C GLU A 173 -5.07 9.91 39.18
N VAL A 174 -4.21 10.74 38.58
CA VAL A 174 -4.26 11.16 37.17
C VAL A 174 -3.00 10.70 36.43
N PHE A 175 -3.11 10.56 35.11
CA PHE A 175 -2.00 10.14 34.27
C PHE A 175 -0.80 11.08 34.39
N VAL A 176 0.41 10.51 34.41
CA VAL A 176 1.69 11.22 34.26
C VAL A 176 2.59 10.41 33.35
N GLY A 177 2.97 10.95 32.19
CA GLY A 177 3.83 10.26 31.21
C GLY A 177 4.20 11.15 30.03
N ASP A 178 4.65 10.55 28.94
CA ASP A 178 5.23 11.25 27.78
C ASP A 178 6.40 12.18 28.16
N ILE A 179 7.34 11.67 28.97
CA ILE A 179 8.44 12.47 29.49
C ILE A 179 9.47 12.81 28.41
N CYS A 180 9.93 14.06 28.43
CA CYS A 180 11.00 14.55 27.55
C CYS A 180 12.01 15.36 28.37
N LEU A 181 13.22 14.83 28.55
CA LEU A 181 14.31 15.51 29.26
C LEU A 181 14.92 16.60 28.37
N HIS A 182 15.15 17.78 28.95
CA HIS A 182 15.87 18.86 28.27
C HIS A 182 17.35 18.50 28.11
N TRP A 183 18.02 18.96 27.04
CA TRP A 183 19.43 18.62 26.76
C TRP A 183 20.41 18.99 27.88
N ASN A 184 20.07 19.98 28.73
CA ASN A 184 20.90 20.30 29.90
C ASN A 184 20.83 19.25 31.02
N GLY A 185 19.85 18.36 31.01
CA GLY A 185 19.60 17.38 32.07
C GLY A 185 19.03 17.99 33.36
N ASP A 186 18.50 19.21 33.32
CA ASP A 186 18.07 19.98 34.49
C ASP A 186 16.54 20.01 34.70
N ARG A 187 15.75 19.74 33.65
CA ARG A 187 14.29 19.77 33.67
C ARG A 187 13.69 18.88 32.60
N LEU A 188 12.42 18.52 32.74
CA LEU A 188 11.70 17.67 31.81
C LEU A 188 10.28 18.17 31.53
N LEU A 189 9.79 17.92 30.32
CA LEU A 189 8.37 18.00 29.96
C LEU A 189 7.67 16.69 30.31
N PHE A 190 6.37 16.75 30.57
CA PHE A 190 5.50 15.59 30.67
C PHE A 190 4.03 15.97 30.42
N SER A 191 3.21 14.99 30.06
CA SER A 191 1.75 15.12 29.95
C SER A 191 1.08 14.75 31.27
N SER A 192 0.08 15.54 31.67
CA SER A 192 -0.82 15.18 32.78
C SER A 192 -2.18 15.86 32.61
N LEU A 193 -3.09 15.63 33.55
CA LEU A 193 -4.40 16.25 33.56
C LEU A 193 -4.44 17.39 34.59
N ASN A 194 -5.04 18.51 34.20
CA ASN A 194 -5.36 19.58 35.16
C ASN A 194 -6.51 19.16 36.11
N PRO A 195 -6.83 19.95 37.15
CA PRO A 195 -7.89 19.63 38.11
C PRO A 195 -9.27 19.39 37.49
N GLU A 196 -9.55 19.92 36.30
CA GLU A 196 -10.78 19.73 35.52
C GLU A 196 -10.75 18.50 34.60
N GLY A 197 -9.65 17.73 34.57
CA GLY A 197 -9.54 16.50 33.78
C GLY A 197 -9.17 16.72 32.30
N ARG A 198 -8.54 17.84 31.97
CA ARG A 198 -8.10 18.19 30.61
C ARG A 198 -6.60 17.93 30.43
N TRP A 199 -6.20 17.40 29.28
CA TRP A 199 -4.80 17.07 29.01
C TRP A 199 -3.99 18.33 28.77
N HIS A 200 -2.88 18.46 29.49
CA HIS A 200 -1.93 19.55 29.34
C HIS A 200 -0.48 19.06 29.40
N VAL A 201 0.40 19.89 28.85
CA VAL A 201 1.85 19.72 28.95
C VAL A 201 2.37 20.54 30.13
N TYR A 202 3.19 19.90 30.95
CA TYR A 202 3.84 20.47 32.13
C TYR A 202 5.35 20.40 32.01
N GLU A 203 6.05 21.30 32.70
CA GLU A 203 7.51 21.26 32.91
C GLU A 203 7.82 21.22 34.40
N ILE A 204 8.87 20.50 34.79
CA ILE A 204 9.37 20.46 36.17
C ILE A 204 10.89 20.29 36.16
N GLY A 205 11.57 20.85 37.17
CA GLY A 205 12.98 20.57 37.45
C GLY A 205 13.18 19.12 37.87
N VAL A 206 14.32 18.53 37.52
CA VAL A 206 14.67 17.15 37.95
C VAL A 206 14.92 17.05 39.46
N ASP A 207 15.01 18.19 40.14
CA ASP A 207 15.04 18.30 41.60
C ASP A 207 13.64 18.21 42.24
N GLY A 208 12.57 18.18 41.44
CA GLY A 208 11.18 18.14 41.88
C GLY A 208 10.56 19.52 42.12
N THR A 209 11.25 20.61 41.76
CA THR A 209 10.78 21.98 41.96
C THR A 209 10.35 22.64 40.65
N GLY A 210 9.63 23.77 40.74
CA GLY A 210 9.30 24.58 39.57
C GLY A 210 8.24 23.99 38.64
N LEU A 211 7.31 23.17 39.16
CA LEU A 211 6.21 22.62 38.36
C LEU A 211 5.38 23.74 37.72
N GLN A 212 5.23 23.68 36.40
CA GLN A 212 4.47 24.66 35.62
C GLN A 212 3.65 24.01 34.51
N GLN A 213 2.37 24.40 34.36
CA GLN A 213 1.59 24.11 33.16
C GLN A 213 1.99 25.06 32.04
N LEU A 214 2.33 24.52 30.86
CA LEU A 214 2.80 25.32 29.72
C LEU A 214 1.70 25.64 28.71
N THR A 215 0.73 24.75 28.56
CA THR A 215 -0.36 24.89 27.58
C THR A 215 -1.56 25.66 28.15
N PRO A 216 -2.28 26.44 27.33
CA PRO A 216 -3.39 27.26 27.79
C PRO A 216 -4.63 26.41 28.15
N ASP A 217 -5.44 26.92 29.08
CA ASP A 217 -6.72 26.31 29.49
C ASP A 217 -7.93 26.97 28.79
N SER A 218 -7.71 27.76 27.74
CA SER A 218 -8.72 28.58 27.08
C SER A 218 -9.74 27.80 26.23
N HIS A 219 -9.46 26.53 25.91
CA HIS A 219 -10.33 25.67 25.11
C HIS A 219 -10.66 24.39 25.88
N PRO A 220 -11.87 24.22 26.43
CA PRO A 220 -12.21 23.10 27.31
C PRO A 220 -12.35 21.74 26.59
N ASP A 221 -12.49 21.76 25.27
CA ASP A 221 -12.67 20.60 24.39
C ASP A 221 -11.41 20.25 23.59
N VAL A 222 -10.27 20.85 23.94
CA VAL A 222 -8.96 20.64 23.30
C VAL A 222 -7.99 20.07 24.32
N ASP A 223 -7.33 18.99 23.92
CA ASP A 223 -6.30 18.31 24.70
C ASP A 223 -4.91 18.62 24.12
N TYR A 224 -3.90 18.71 25.01
CA TYR A 224 -2.48 18.88 24.65
C TYR A 224 -1.62 17.84 25.37
N TYR A 225 -0.77 17.10 24.66
CA TYR A 225 0.06 16.02 25.21
C TYR A 225 1.25 15.68 24.30
N ASP A 226 2.09 14.72 24.73
CA ASP A 226 3.28 14.19 24.02
C ASP A 226 4.13 15.28 23.36
N ALA A 227 4.83 16.03 24.22
CA ALA A 227 5.62 17.18 23.83
C ALA A 227 7.12 16.91 23.83
N CYS A 228 7.85 17.64 23.00
CA CYS A 228 9.31 17.68 23.02
C CYS A 228 9.83 19.12 22.91
N TYR A 229 11.01 19.34 23.48
CA TYR A 229 11.75 20.59 23.31
C TYR A 229 12.25 20.75 21.88
N LEU A 230 12.31 21.99 21.41
CA LEU A 230 13.03 22.38 20.20
C LEU A 230 14.31 23.15 20.57
N PRO A 231 15.37 23.08 19.74
CA PRO A 231 16.67 23.72 20.05
C PRO A 231 16.62 25.23 20.29
N ASP A 232 15.60 25.91 19.78
CA ASP A 232 15.39 27.35 19.94
C ASP A 232 14.53 27.73 21.16
N GLY A 233 14.15 26.76 21.98
CA GLY A 233 13.34 26.96 23.19
C GLY A 233 11.82 26.87 22.98
N ARG A 234 11.35 26.76 21.73
CA ARG A 234 9.94 26.44 21.43
C ARG A 234 9.64 24.98 21.80
N ILE A 235 8.36 24.64 21.84
CA ILE A 235 7.89 23.29 22.18
C ILE A 235 7.02 22.77 21.06
N MET A 236 7.26 21.54 20.63
CA MET A 236 6.34 20.82 19.74
C MET A 236 5.50 19.85 20.56
N LEU A 237 4.19 19.79 20.29
CA LEU A 237 3.24 18.97 21.05
C LEU A 237 2.16 18.38 20.15
N CYS A 238 1.51 17.32 20.62
CA CYS A 238 0.29 16.78 20.02
C CYS A 238 -0.94 17.52 20.56
N SER A 239 -1.90 17.83 19.69
CA SER A 239 -3.18 18.41 20.12
C SER A 239 -4.37 17.95 19.29
N THR A 240 -5.54 17.86 19.93
CA THR A 240 -6.83 17.59 19.29
C THR A 240 -7.50 18.82 18.68
N ALA A 241 -6.83 19.99 18.69
CA ALA A 241 -7.36 21.25 18.16
C ALA A 241 -7.69 21.22 16.66
N GLY A 242 -7.18 20.25 15.89
CA GLY A 242 -7.63 20.02 14.50
C GLY A 242 -9.10 19.57 14.40
N TYR A 243 -9.68 19.13 15.52
CA TYR A 243 -11.08 18.73 15.68
C TYR A 243 -11.54 17.66 14.67
N ARG A 244 -10.59 16.77 14.35
CA ARG A 244 -10.76 15.61 13.48
C ARG A 244 -11.19 14.39 14.29
N GLY A 245 -11.91 13.49 13.63
CA GLY A 245 -12.28 12.20 14.19
C GLY A 245 -11.78 11.08 13.30
N VAL A 246 -11.34 9.96 13.89
CA VAL A 246 -10.83 8.81 13.13
C VAL A 246 -11.96 8.20 12.26
N PRO A 247 -11.85 8.21 10.92
CA PRO A 247 -12.90 7.72 10.00
C PRO A 247 -13.36 6.28 10.27
N CYS A 248 -12.43 5.35 10.54
CA CYS A 248 -12.74 3.94 10.69
C CYS A 248 -13.58 3.59 11.94
N VAL A 249 -13.76 4.55 12.86
CA VAL A 249 -14.66 4.45 14.02
C VAL A 249 -15.71 5.56 14.02
N TYR A 250 -16.14 5.99 12.82
CA TYR A 250 -17.19 6.99 12.61
C TYR A 250 -16.91 8.33 13.31
N GLY A 251 -15.63 8.69 13.40
CA GLY A 251 -15.18 9.92 14.04
C GLY A 251 -15.35 9.93 15.56
N GLY A 252 -15.53 8.76 16.18
CA GLY A 252 -15.70 8.61 17.64
C GLY A 252 -14.44 8.94 18.42
N ASP A 253 -13.27 8.58 17.90
CA ASP A 253 -11.97 8.84 18.52
C ASP A 253 -11.34 10.14 18.01
N HIS A 254 -10.74 10.88 18.94
CA HIS A 254 -10.12 12.17 18.66
C HIS A 254 -8.77 11.97 18.02
N VAL A 255 -8.53 12.71 16.93
CA VAL A 255 -7.25 12.73 16.24
C VAL A 255 -6.36 13.81 16.83
N ALA A 256 -5.07 13.51 16.94
CA ALA A 256 -4.06 14.47 17.35
C ALA A 256 -3.10 14.75 16.20
N ASN A 257 -2.86 16.04 15.96
CA ASN A 257 -1.84 16.52 15.02
C ASN A 257 -0.75 17.28 15.79
N LEU A 258 0.35 17.63 15.10
CA LEU A 258 1.45 18.39 15.70
C LEU A 258 1.21 19.90 15.65
N PHE A 259 1.51 20.56 16.76
CA PHE A 259 1.41 21.99 16.97
C PHE A 259 2.72 22.53 17.57
N LEU A 260 3.02 23.79 17.26
CA LEU A 260 4.16 24.53 17.77
C LEU A 260 3.70 25.54 18.82
N LEU A 261 4.20 25.40 20.05
CA LEU A 261 4.02 26.35 21.15
C LEU A 261 5.25 27.23 21.27
N ASP A 262 5.05 28.53 21.14
CA ASP A 262 6.04 29.55 21.46
C ASP A 262 5.93 29.92 22.94
N ARG A 263 6.98 29.63 23.72
CA ARG A 263 6.96 29.81 25.18
C ARG A 263 6.96 31.28 25.61
N GLU A 264 7.55 32.16 24.80
CA GLU A 264 7.70 33.57 25.16
C GLU A 264 6.38 34.33 24.98
N THR A 265 5.66 34.00 23.90
CA THR A 265 4.39 34.64 23.53
C THR A 265 3.16 33.87 24.02
N GLY A 266 3.28 32.58 24.30
CA GLY A 266 2.17 31.67 24.57
C GLY A 266 1.34 31.31 23.32
N SER A 267 1.80 31.71 22.13
CA SER A 267 1.09 31.42 20.88
C SER A 267 1.26 29.97 20.45
N ILE A 268 0.22 29.40 19.84
CA ILE A 268 0.21 28.02 19.34
C ILE A 268 -0.17 28.03 17.86
N ARG A 269 0.56 27.28 17.03
CA ARG A 269 0.29 27.14 15.60
C ARG A 269 0.20 25.67 15.19
N GLN A 270 -0.82 25.32 14.42
CA GLN A 270 -0.95 23.98 13.81
C GLN A 270 0.09 23.78 12.71
N LEU A 271 0.75 22.62 12.69
CA LEU A 271 1.74 22.26 11.68
C LEU A 271 1.25 21.17 10.72
N CYS A 272 0.61 20.13 11.25
CA CYS A 272 0.07 19.00 10.47
C CYS A 272 -1.45 19.12 10.31
N PHE A 273 -1.95 18.82 9.11
CA PHE A 273 -3.36 18.97 8.73
C PHE A 273 -3.97 17.64 8.25
N ASP A 274 -3.55 16.55 8.87
CA ASP A 274 -3.86 15.18 8.48
C ASP A 274 -5.24 14.73 8.97
N GLN A 275 -5.85 13.76 8.29
CA GLN A 275 -7.09 13.09 8.71
C GLN A 275 -6.90 12.30 10.01
N ASP A 276 -5.74 11.65 10.12
CA ASP A 276 -5.39 10.74 11.19
C ASP A 276 -4.23 11.31 12.03
N HIS A 277 -3.70 10.47 12.90
CA HIS A 277 -2.79 10.92 13.94
C HIS A 277 -1.37 11.21 13.47
N ASN A 278 -0.77 12.23 14.08
CA ASN A 278 0.66 12.41 14.21
C ASN A 278 1.07 12.24 15.68
N TRP A 279 2.15 11.50 15.94
CA TRP A 279 2.58 11.16 17.31
C TRP A 279 4.08 11.23 17.50
N SER A 280 4.50 11.27 18.76
CA SER A 280 5.86 11.04 19.24
C SER A 280 6.91 11.92 18.55
N PRO A 281 6.74 13.26 18.54
CA PRO A 281 7.72 14.15 17.95
C PRO A 281 9.04 14.07 18.71
N ARG A 282 10.17 13.90 18.01
CA ARG A 282 11.53 13.87 18.59
C ARG A 282 12.53 14.57 17.68
N VAL A 283 13.44 15.36 18.24
CA VAL A 283 14.44 16.09 17.45
C VAL A 283 15.57 15.15 17.00
N LEU A 284 15.84 15.14 15.71
CA LEU A 284 16.96 14.46 15.07
C LEU A 284 18.27 15.21 15.31
N PRO A 285 19.44 14.55 15.24
CA PRO A 285 20.75 15.20 15.40
C PRO A 285 21.01 16.38 14.45
N ASN A 286 20.30 16.45 13.32
CA ASN A 286 20.40 17.54 12.34
C ASN A 286 19.45 18.72 12.61
N GLY A 287 18.72 18.72 13.73
CA GLY A 287 17.78 19.77 14.13
C GLY A 287 16.37 19.64 13.53
N ARG A 288 16.12 18.66 12.64
CA ARG A 288 14.77 18.34 12.16
C ARG A 288 13.98 17.57 13.21
N VAL A 289 12.67 17.50 13.06
CA VAL A 289 11.79 16.71 13.94
C VAL A 289 11.35 15.45 13.23
N LEU A 290 11.62 14.29 13.83
CA LEU A 290 11.06 12.98 13.50
C LEU A 290 9.70 12.81 14.19
N TYR A 291 8.72 12.24 13.51
CA TYR A 291 7.42 11.93 14.08
C TYR A 291 6.78 10.75 13.36
N GLN A 292 5.77 10.15 13.96
CA GLN A 292 4.97 9.13 13.33
C GLN A 292 3.75 9.75 12.65
N ARG A 293 3.38 9.26 11.46
CA ARG A 293 2.15 9.65 10.75
C ARG A 293 1.32 8.40 10.42
N TRP A 294 0.05 8.41 10.81
CA TRP A 294 -0.95 7.49 10.28
C TRP A 294 -1.60 8.11 9.05
N GLU A 295 -1.75 7.35 7.97
CA GLU A 295 -2.35 7.81 6.72
C GLU A 295 -3.03 6.64 5.99
N TYR A 296 -4.27 6.82 5.53
CA TYR A 296 -4.92 5.81 4.68
C TYR A 296 -5.91 6.34 3.63
N SER A 297 -5.63 7.51 3.07
CA SER A 297 -6.43 8.01 1.95
C SER A 297 -6.21 7.16 0.70
N ASP A 298 -7.27 6.47 0.27
CA ASP A 298 -7.28 5.52 -0.86
C ASP A 298 -6.28 4.33 -0.69
N THR A 299 -5.89 4.00 0.55
CA THR A 299 -5.01 2.87 0.91
C THR A 299 -5.53 2.13 2.17
N PRO A 300 -5.00 0.95 2.54
CA PRO A 300 -5.44 0.20 3.71
C PRO A 300 -5.17 0.92 5.04
N HIS A 301 -6.16 1.02 5.91
CA HIS A 301 -6.05 1.72 7.20
C HIS A 301 -5.23 0.97 8.26
N SER A 302 -5.10 -0.35 8.11
CA SER A 302 -4.50 -1.23 9.13
C SER A 302 -2.97 -1.38 9.04
N ASN A 303 -2.32 -0.85 8.01
CA ASN A 303 -0.90 -1.11 7.74
C ASN A 303 0.00 0.13 7.63
N SER A 304 -0.55 1.34 7.72
CA SER A 304 0.17 2.56 7.33
C SER A 304 0.42 3.50 8.52
N ARG A 305 1.43 3.23 9.34
CA ARG A 305 1.84 4.12 10.46
C ARG A 305 3.36 4.32 10.43
N MET A 306 3.74 5.09 9.43
CA MET A 306 5.11 5.31 8.98
C MET A 306 5.79 6.46 9.72
N LEU A 307 7.10 6.58 9.51
CA LEU A 307 7.88 7.69 10.05
C LEU A 307 7.96 8.82 9.04
N PHE A 308 7.88 10.05 9.53
CA PHE A 308 8.03 11.29 8.80
C PHE A 308 9.03 12.20 9.51
N HIS A 309 9.57 13.17 8.79
CA HIS A 309 10.34 14.26 9.38
C HIS A 309 9.95 15.61 8.78
N MET A 310 10.26 16.69 9.51
CA MET A 310 10.07 18.08 9.05
C MET A 310 11.05 19.05 9.70
N ASN A 311 11.12 20.28 9.22
CA ASN A 311 11.78 21.35 9.97
C ASN A 311 10.92 21.76 11.19
N PRO A 312 11.51 22.33 12.25
CA PRO A 312 10.79 22.74 13.46
C PRO A 312 9.59 23.69 13.22
N ASP A 313 9.62 24.46 12.13
CA ASP A 313 8.54 25.39 11.74
C ASP A 313 7.41 24.72 10.94
N GLY A 314 7.48 23.41 10.72
CA GLY A 314 6.50 22.63 9.96
C GLY A 314 6.73 22.55 8.46
N THR A 315 7.77 23.21 7.92
CA THR A 315 8.13 23.11 6.49
C THR A 315 8.87 21.82 6.18
N ASP A 316 8.93 21.43 4.91
CA ASP A 316 9.66 20.26 4.42
C ASP A 316 9.20 18.94 5.08
N GLN A 317 7.89 18.78 5.26
CA GLN A 317 7.28 17.53 5.69
C GLN A 317 7.53 16.46 4.64
N ARG A 318 8.30 15.44 5.00
CA ARG A 318 8.63 14.31 4.12
C ARG A 318 8.50 13.01 4.90
N GLU A 319 8.24 11.96 4.15
CA GLU A 319 8.43 10.60 4.62
C GLU A 319 9.84 10.43 5.20
N TYR A 320 10.03 9.51 6.13
CA TYR A 320 11.35 9.15 6.66
C TYR A 320 11.60 7.67 6.43
N TRP A 321 10.61 6.82 6.70
CA TRP A 321 10.64 5.40 6.40
C TRP A 321 9.25 4.75 6.51
N GLY A 322 9.00 3.73 5.69
CA GLY A 322 7.85 2.83 5.82
C GLY A 322 6.62 3.23 4.99
N SER A 323 6.76 4.12 4.01
CA SER A 323 5.66 4.44 3.10
C SER A 323 5.56 3.43 1.95
N GLY A 324 4.35 2.92 1.71
CA GLY A 324 4.06 2.00 0.60
C GLY A 324 4.35 0.52 0.91
N VAL A 325 4.57 0.16 2.18
CA VAL A 325 4.87 -1.22 2.62
C VAL A 325 3.90 -1.66 3.71
N TYR A 326 3.59 -2.96 3.78
CA TYR A 326 2.68 -3.50 4.79
C TYR A 326 3.37 -3.77 6.13
N PHE A 327 4.67 -4.02 6.13
CA PHE A 327 5.46 -4.33 7.32
C PHE A 327 6.44 -3.21 7.69
N PRO A 328 6.48 -2.80 8.97
CA PRO A 328 5.54 -3.17 10.05
C PRO A 328 4.22 -2.39 9.91
N ASN A 329 3.13 -2.93 10.47
CA ASN A 329 1.85 -2.22 10.52
C ASN A 329 1.94 -0.86 11.25
N SER A 330 2.78 -0.81 12.29
CA SER A 330 3.01 0.37 13.12
C SER A 330 4.43 0.39 13.66
N PHE A 331 5.04 1.57 13.72
CA PHE A 331 6.36 1.78 14.32
C PHE A 331 6.35 2.92 15.37
N PHE A 332 6.25 2.54 16.65
CA PHE A 332 6.07 3.47 17.78
C PHE A 332 7.39 3.85 18.47
N TYR A 333 7.39 5.01 19.14
CA TYR A 333 8.47 5.47 20.03
C TYR A 333 9.86 5.50 19.38
N ALA A 334 9.92 5.85 18.09
CA ALA A 334 11.17 5.92 17.35
C ALA A 334 12.12 6.95 17.97
N ARG A 335 13.39 6.58 18.13
CA ARG A 335 14.47 7.45 18.63
C ARG A 335 15.69 7.38 17.72
N PRO A 336 16.33 8.52 17.40
CA PRO A 336 17.58 8.53 16.64
C PRO A 336 18.73 7.94 17.47
N LEU A 337 19.64 7.21 16.81
CA LEU A 337 20.83 6.68 17.45
C LEU A 337 21.92 7.78 17.61
N PRO A 338 22.61 7.85 18.76
CA PRO A 338 23.76 8.73 18.96
C PRO A 338 24.83 8.51 17.88
N GLY A 339 25.32 9.62 17.29
CA GLY A 339 26.42 9.58 16.30
C GLY A 339 26.07 8.97 14.93
N LYS A 340 24.84 8.46 14.71
CA LYS A 340 24.41 7.87 13.42
C LYS A 340 23.29 8.70 12.80
N THR A 341 23.64 9.61 11.90
CA THR A 341 22.72 10.53 11.23
C THR A 341 21.80 9.78 10.26
N GLY A 342 20.70 9.20 10.75
CA GLY A 342 19.72 8.49 9.92
C GLY A 342 19.18 7.19 10.54
N ARG A 343 19.84 6.62 11.54
CA ARG A 343 19.37 5.37 12.16
C ARG A 343 18.43 5.64 13.30
N VAL A 344 17.38 4.82 13.41
CA VAL A 344 16.40 4.89 14.48
C VAL A 344 16.13 3.52 15.09
N VAL A 345 15.85 3.49 16.38
CA VAL A 345 15.31 2.32 17.08
C VAL A 345 13.86 2.60 17.46
N GLY A 346 12.99 1.60 17.38
CA GLY A 346 11.57 1.76 17.71
C GLY A 346 10.84 0.42 17.84
N ILE A 347 9.53 0.51 18.08
CA ILE A 347 8.68 -0.64 18.41
C ILE A 347 7.75 -0.96 17.26
N ALA A 348 7.95 -2.11 16.61
CA ALA A 348 7.00 -2.66 15.66
C ALA A 348 5.84 -3.36 16.36
N SER A 349 4.60 -2.96 16.03
CA SER A 349 3.37 -3.51 16.63
C SER A 349 2.25 -3.63 15.59
N GLY A 350 1.14 -4.26 15.97
CA GLY A 350 -0.04 -4.46 15.10
C GLY A 350 -0.93 -3.21 14.99
N HIS A 351 -2.03 -3.29 14.22
CA HIS A 351 -3.10 -2.28 14.26
C HIS A 351 -4.14 -2.60 15.34
N HIS A 352 -4.51 -3.86 15.49
CA HIS A 352 -5.26 -4.36 16.65
C HIS A 352 -4.38 -5.29 17.51
N GLY A 353 -4.88 -5.63 18.69
CA GLY A 353 -4.22 -6.55 19.62
C GLY A 353 -3.50 -5.83 20.72
N THR A 354 -2.24 -6.16 20.95
CA THR A 354 -1.46 -5.56 22.04
C THR A 354 -1.26 -4.06 21.83
N GLN A 355 -1.51 -3.30 22.89
CA GLN A 355 -1.37 -1.84 22.92
C GLN A 355 0.10 -1.43 22.94
N ARG A 356 0.55 -0.76 21.88
CA ARG A 356 1.82 -0.04 21.68
C ARG A 356 3.12 -0.83 21.84
N SER A 357 3.14 -1.93 22.59
CA SER A 357 4.31 -2.79 22.78
C SER A 357 4.46 -3.79 21.65
N GLY A 358 5.67 -4.33 21.51
CA GLY A 358 5.97 -5.28 20.46
C GLY A 358 7.44 -5.57 20.27
N ARG A 359 7.82 -5.77 19.01
CA ARG A 359 9.18 -6.16 18.57
C ARG A 359 10.07 -4.92 18.54
N LEU A 360 11.29 -5.03 19.05
CA LEU A 360 12.27 -3.94 18.99
C LEU A 360 13.04 -4.03 17.67
N LEU A 361 12.90 -3.04 16.79
CA LEU A 361 13.62 -3.02 15.52
C LEU A 361 14.59 -1.84 15.43
N LEU A 362 15.72 -2.12 14.80
CA LEU A 362 16.67 -1.13 14.34
C LEU A 362 16.44 -0.88 12.84
N VAL A 363 16.25 0.39 12.48
CA VAL A 363 15.93 0.82 11.12
C VAL A 363 16.92 1.88 10.65
N GLU A 364 17.35 1.74 9.40
CA GLU A 364 18.07 2.75 8.64
C GLU A 364 17.30 2.98 7.34
N PRO A 365 16.73 4.17 7.12
CA PRO A 365 16.08 4.48 5.85
C PRO A 365 17.05 4.23 4.70
N ASP A 366 16.67 3.35 3.79
CA ASP A 366 17.42 3.06 2.58
C ASP A 366 16.70 3.64 1.35
N ASP A 367 17.20 3.30 0.16
CA ASP A 367 16.54 3.67 -1.10
C ASP A 367 15.43 2.69 -1.49
N GLY A 368 15.32 1.58 -0.76
CA GLY A 368 14.33 0.55 -0.95
C GLY A 368 12.97 1.01 -0.44
N ARG A 369 11.92 0.51 -1.09
CA ARG A 369 10.52 0.68 -0.68
C ARG A 369 9.78 -0.66 -0.67
N GLY A 370 10.54 -1.76 -0.67
CA GLY A 370 10.06 -3.12 -0.52
C GLY A 370 9.85 -3.47 0.95
N GLU A 371 9.17 -4.59 1.19
CA GLU A 371 8.89 -5.04 2.55
C GLU A 371 10.18 -5.35 3.31
N GLY A 372 10.35 -4.72 4.47
CA GLY A 372 11.53 -4.92 5.31
C GLY A 372 12.79 -4.20 4.85
N ASP A 373 12.74 -3.49 3.71
CA ASP A 373 13.81 -2.57 3.32
C ASP A 373 14.08 -1.57 4.46
N GLY A 374 15.35 -1.30 4.71
CA GLY A 374 15.82 -0.48 5.82
C GLY A 374 15.78 -1.13 7.20
N VAL A 375 15.18 -2.32 7.38
CA VAL A 375 15.22 -3.03 8.68
C VAL A 375 16.56 -3.73 8.85
N LEU A 376 17.42 -3.17 9.71
CA LEU A 376 18.76 -3.69 9.95
C LEU A 376 18.72 -4.95 10.83
N GLN A 377 17.90 -4.93 11.87
CA GLN A 377 17.86 -5.99 12.85
C GLN A 377 16.57 -5.94 13.70
N GLU A 378 16.09 -7.12 14.10
CA GLU A 378 15.19 -7.30 15.23
C GLU A 378 15.98 -7.74 16.46
N ILE A 379 15.62 -7.20 17.63
CA ILE A 379 16.24 -7.55 18.90
C ILE A 379 15.18 -8.25 19.78
N PRO A 380 15.42 -9.50 20.23
CA PRO A 380 16.57 -10.34 19.93
C PRO A 380 16.50 -10.93 18.50
N GLY A 381 17.66 -11.24 17.92
CA GLY A 381 17.74 -11.73 16.55
C GLY A 381 19.12 -11.55 15.90
N TRP A 382 20.20 -11.45 16.69
CA TRP A 382 21.52 -11.17 16.15
C TRP A 382 21.93 -12.17 15.05
N GLY A 383 22.39 -11.62 13.93
CA GLY A 383 22.83 -12.39 12.76
C GLY A 383 21.70 -13.09 12.00
N LYS A 384 20.43 -12.90 12.38
CA LYS A 384 19.27 -13.45 11.66
C LYS A 384 18.65 -12.39 10.75
N PRO A 385 18.31 -12.74 9.50
CA PRO A 385 17.56 -11.83 8.63
C PRO A 385 16.17 -11.57 9.22
N VAL A 386 15.69 -10.33 9.13
CA VAL A 386 14.33 -9.99 9.52
C VAL A 386 13.39 -10.32 8.37
N THR A 387 12.50 -11.30 8.59
CA THR A 387 11.46 -11.63 7.60
C THR A 387 10.23 -10.74 7.82
N PRO A 388 9.79 -9.98 6.80
CA PRO A 388 8.55 -9.21 6.88
C PRO A 388 7.34 -10.09 7.12
N ILE A 389 6.45 -9.68 8.04
CA ILE A 389 5.21 -10.40 8.37
C ILE A 389 4.05 -9.45 8.24
N ILE A 390 3.13 -9.75 7.32
CA ILE A 390 1.93 -8.94 7.11
C ILE A 390 0.79 -9.54 7.92
N ARG A 391 0.46 -8.89 9.04
CA ARG A 391 -0.59 -9.35 9.94
C ARG A 391 -1.13 -8.19 10.79
N ASP A 392 -2.45 -8.02 10.80
CA ASP A 392 -3.13 -7.01 11.62
C ASP A 392 -2.74 -7.06 13.11
N ARG A 393 -2.77 -8.25 13.71
CA ARG A 393 -2.38 -8.51 15.11
C ARG A 393 -0.94 -9.03 15.19
N LEU A 394 0.01 -8.21 14.73
CA LEU A 394 1.41 -8.59 14.46
C LEU A 394 2.13 -9.26 15.65
N VAL A 395 1.86 -8.83 16.88
CA VAL A 395 2.64 -9.19 18.08
C VAL A 395 1.91 -10.11 19.07
N ASP A 396 0.72 -10.58 18.69
CA ASP A 396 -0.03 -11.54 19.50
C ASP A 396 0.75 -12.85 19.66
N GLY A 397 1.02 -13.23 20.91
CA GLY A 397 1.78 -14.45 21.24
C GLY A 397 3.28 -14.37 20.96
N VAL A 398 3.80 -13.20 20.60
CA VAL A 398 5.24 -12.95 20.41
C VAL A 398 5.84 -12.43 21.72
N TRP A 399 7.03 -12.89 22.09
CA TRP A 399 7.78 -12.43 23.26
C TRP A 399 9.27 -12.35 22.92
N PRO A 400 10.06 -11.47 23.57
CA PRO A 400 9.66 -10.47 24.57
C PRO A 400 8.88 -9.29 23.99
N HIS A 401 8.23 -8.50 24.85
CA HIS A 401 7.59 -7.23 24.47
C HIS A 401 8.40 -6.04 24.98
N PHE A 402 8.60 -5.07 24.10
CA PHE A 402 9.35 -3.84 24.38
C PHE A 402 8.47 -2.59 24.26
N LEU A 403 8.86 -1.57 25.02
CA LEU A 403 8.31 -0.21 25.04
C LEU A 403 9.43 0.80 25.26
N HIS A 404 9.21 2.02 24.76
CA HIS A 404 10.01 3.21 25.07
C HIS A 404 11.53 3.01 24.99
N PRO A 405 12.08 2.59 23.83
CA PRO A 405 13.52 2.44 23.70
C PRO A 405 14.22 3.79 23.81
N TYR A 406 15.33 3.82 24.53
CA TYR A 406 16.24 4.97 24.62
C TYR A 406 17.67 4.51 24.30
N PRO A 407 18.25 4.95 23.17
CA PRO A 407 19.60 4.56 22.80
C PRO A 407 20.65 5.25 23.69
N LEU A 408 21.53 4.45 24.28
CA LEU A 408 22.72 4.93 25.00
C LEU A 408 23.92 5.06 24.06
N THR A 409 24.07 4.08 23.17
CA THR A 409 25.07 4.00 22.08
C THR A 409 24.36 3.55 20.79
N ASP A 410 25.12 3.21 19.73
CA ASP A 410 24.55 2.58 18.52
C ASP A 410 24.28 1.08 18.69
N THR A 411 24.73 0.48 19.79
CA THR A 411 24.60 -0.94 20.11
C THR A 411 23.78 -1.23 21.38
N GLN A 412 23.67 -0.28 22.31
CA GLN A 412 23.04 -0.45 23.64
C GLN A 412 21.86 0.48 23.87
N PHE A 413 20.78 -0.06 24.45
CA PHE A 413 19.50 0.64 24.65
C PHE A 413 18.93 0.38 26.05
N LEU A 414 18.44 1.43 26.71
CA LEU A 414 17.50 1.29 27.83
C LEU A 414 16.10 1.08 27.27
N VAL A 415 15.39 0.07 27.77
CA VAL A 415 14.03 -0.25 27.31
C VAL A 415 13.15 -0.58 28.50
N SER A 416 11.87 -0.26 28.39
CA SER A 416 10.84 -0.92 29.20
C SER A 416 10.55 -2.26 28.54
N ALA A 417 10.70 -3.37 29.26
CA ALA A 417 10.48 -4.69 28.69
C ALA A 417 9.68 -5.60 29.62
N LYS A 418 8.95 -6.51 28.98
CA LYS A 418 8.29 -7.64 29.60
C LYS A 418 8.70 -8.90 28.84
N LEU A 419 9.54 -9.71 29.47
CA LEU A 419 10.19 -10.85 28.79
C LEU A 419 9.26 -12.05 28.57
N GLY A 420 8.11 -12.10 29.24
CA GLY A 420 7.11 -13.15 29.10
C GLY A 420 5.79 -12.73 29.73
N GLU A 421 4.74 -13.52 29.49
CA GLU A 421 3.36 -13.18 29.86
C GLU A 421 3.16 -12.90 31.35
N ASP A 422 3.83 -13.66 32.22
CA ASP A 422 3.72 -13.54 33.68
C ASP A 422 4.83 -12.68 34.32
N ARG A 423 5.70 -12.08 33.52
CA ARG A 423 6.80 -11.23 34.02
C ARG A 423 6.34 -9.79 34.28
N PRO A 424 6.93 -9.10 35.27
CA PRO A 424 6.66 -7.67 35.47
C PRO A 424 7.20 -6.83 34.31
N TRP A 425 6.67 -5.61 34.17
CA TRP A 425 7.23 -4.60 33.28
C TRP A 425 8.42 -3.91 33.96
N GLY A 426 9.63 -4.26 33.54
CA GLY A 426 10.88 -3.74 34.10
C GLY A 426 11.63 -2.81 33.17
N ILE A 427 12.69 -2.19 33.69
CA ILE A 427 13.72 -1.55 32.86
C ILE A 427 14.84 -2.54 32.61
N TYR A 428 15.23 -2.65 31.35
CA TYR A 428 16.30 -3.51 30.89
C TYR A 428 17.33 -2.70 30.11
N LEU A 429 18.60 -3.10 30.25
CA LEU A 429 19.64 -2.75 29.29
C LEU A 429 19.71 -3.88 28.26
N VAL A 430 19.43 -3.55 27.00
CA VAL A 430 19.49 -4.51 25.89
C VAL A 430 20.49 -4.05 24.84
N ASP A 431 21.05 -4.99 24.09
CA ASP A 431 21.94 -4.68 22.99
C ASP A 431 21.63 -5.45 21.71
N ILE A 432 22.27 -5.03 20.61
CA ILE A 432 22.14 -5.69 19.30
C ILE A 432 22.71 -7.12 19.27
N TYR A 433 23.40 -7.57 20.32
CA TYR A 433 23.98 -8.91 20.40
C TYR A 433 23.09 -9.90 21.15
N ASP A 434 21.88 -9.47 21.52
CA ASP A 434 20.85 -10.21 22.24
C ASP A 434 21.07 -10.30 23.77
N ASN A 435 21.96 -9.49 24.35
CA ASN A 435 22.01 -9.37 25.81
C ASN A 435 20.78 -8.63 26.32
N MET A 436 20.22 -9.11 27.44
CA MET A 436 19.11 -8.46 28.14
C MET A 436 19.35 -8.51 29.65
N LEU A 437 19.82 -7.39 30.21
CA LEU A 437 20.10 -7.27 31.64
C LEU A 437 18.92 -6.55 32.34
N PRO A 438 18.19 -7.21 33.26
CA PRO A 438 17.23 -6.52 34.12
C PRO A 438 17.96 -5.53 35.05
N LEU A 439 17.49 -4.30 35.06
CA LEU A 439 18.01 -3.24 35.93
C LEU A 439 17.04 -2.96 37.10
N ALA A 440 15.74 -2.98 36.83
CA ALA A 440 14.71 -2.74 37.84
C ALA A 440 13.40 -3.45 37.47
N GLU A 441 12.83 -4.17 38.43
CA GLU A 441 11.52 -4.84 38.32
C GLU A 441 10.78 -4.73 39.66
N GLU A 442 9.46 -4.59 39.59
CA GLU A 442 8.56 -4.70 40.73
C GLU A 442 7.28 -5.43 40.30
N ASP A 443 6.69 -6.27 41.15
CA ASP A 443 5.53 -7.07 40.77
C ASP A 443 4.26 -6.24 40.51
N SER A 444 4.06 -5.17 41.30
CA SER A 444 2.84 -4.34 41.24
C SER A 444 2.97 -3.07 40.41
N TYR A 445 4.20 -2.72 39.98
CA TYR A 445 4.49 -1.50 39.26
C TYR A 445 5.25 -1.78 37.97
N ALA A 446 4.83 -1.12 36.90
CA ALA A 446 5.56 -1.04 35.65
C ALA A 446 6.51 0.15 35.68
N PHE A 447 7.73 -0.05 35.20
CA PHE A 447 8.66 1.03 34.90
C PHE A 447 8.62 1.35 33.41
N LEU A 448 8.28 2.60 33.10
CA LEU A 448 8.00 3.10 31.75
C LEU A 448 8.90 4.29 31.41
N GLU A 449 9.19 4.48 30.13
CA GLU A 449 9.86 5.66 29.58
C GLU A 449 11.24 5.96 30.21
N PRO A 450 12.19 5.00 30.24
CA PRO A 450 13.50 5.21 30.83
C PRO A 450 14.32 6.24 30.02
N ILE A 451 14.86 7.24 30.70
CA ILE A 451 15.75 8.26 30.13
C ILE A 451 16.97 8.43 31.03
N PRO A 452 18.22 8.28 30.53
CA PRO A 452 19.41 8.59 31.31
C PRO A 452 19.45 10.08 31.67
N LEU A 453 19.60 10.37 32.96
CA LEU A 453 19.73 11.73 33.48
C LEU A 453 21.17 12.22 33.28
N ARG A 454 21.41 12.84 32.13
CA ARG A 454 22.71 13.44 31.79
C ARG A 454 22.53 14.62 30.87
N LYS A 455 23.54 15.47 30.81
CA LYS A 455 23.64 16.52 29.80
C LYS A 455 23.95 15.89 28.43
N GLU A 456 23.17 16.26 27.43
CA GLU A 456 23.32 15.86 26.04
C GLU A 456 23.64 17.07 25.16
N PRO A 457 24.29 16.89 23.99
CA PRO A 457 24.44 17.96 23.02
C PRO A 457 23.07 18.42 22.52
N CYS A 458 22.82 19.73 22.54
CA CYS A 458 21.65 20.31 21.89
C CYS A 458 21.86 20.29 20.36
N PRO A 459 20.90 19.75 19.57
CA PRO A 459 20.93 19.79 18.11
C PRO A 459 21.00 21.23 17.57
N PRO A 460 21.42 21.45 16.31
CA PRO A 460 21.48 22.78 15.74
C PRO A 460 20.07 23.40 15.60
N VAL A 461 19.99 24.71 15.83
CA VAL A 461 18.79 25.50 15.52
C VAL A 461 18.68 25.65 14.01
N LEU A 462 17.56 25.21 13.44
CA LEU A 462 17.22 25.47 12.04
C LEU A 462 16.41 26.77 11.94
N PRO A 463 16.79 27.71 11.07
CA PRO A 463 16.03 28.93 10.90
C PRO A 463 14.67 28.64 10.23
N ASP A 464 13.65 29.37 10.67
CA ASP A 464 12.32 29.31 10.06
C ASP A 464 12.39 29.66 8.57
N ARG A 465 11.71 28.84 7.76
CA ARG A 465 11.52 29.02 6.33
C ARG A 465 10.10 29.47 5.99
N VAL A 466 9.17 29.34 6.94
CA VAL A 466 7.81 29.86 6.84
C VAL A 466 7.81 31.38 6.73
N ASN A 467 6.92 31.92 5.89
CA ASN A 467 6.57 33.34 5.85
C ASN A 467 5.07 33.48 6.12
N LEU A 468 4.72 33.80 7.37
CA LEU A 468 3.33 33.89 7.83
C LEU A 468 2.54 35.07 7.22
N ALA A 469 3.20 35.96 6.47
CA ALA A 469 2.50 37.00 5.71
C ALA A 469 1.86 36.48 4.40
N GLU A 470 2.23 35.27 3.96
CA GLU A 470 1.73 34.64 2.74
C GLU A 470 0.57 33.67 3.05
N SER A 471 -0.31 33.42 2.08
CA SER A 471 -1.38 32.42 2.18
C SER A 471 -1.17 31.19 1.28
N GLU A 472 -0.10 31.21 0.49
CA GLU A 472 0.27 30.18 -0.47
C GLU A 472 1.72 29.76 -0.29
N GLY A 473 2.07 28.57 -0.79
CA GLY A 473 3.43 28.14 -1.02
C GLY A 473 3.69 27.91 -2.52
N VAL A 474 4.92 27.59 -2.87
CA VAL A 474 5.34 27.28 -4.25
C VAL A 474 5.88 25.86 -4.31
N VAL A 475 5.40 25.09 -5.29
CA VAL A 475 5.89 23.75 -5.62
C VAL A 475 6.83 23.84 -6.83
N TYR A 476 7.99 23.20 -6.71
CA TYR A 476 9.00 23.05 -7.77
C TYR A 476 9.21 21.57 -8.08
N LEU A 477 8.81 21.13 -9.27
CA LEU A 477 9.02 19.79 -9.79
C LEU A 477 10.00 19.85 -10.96
N GLN A 478 11.15 19.17 -10.84
CA GLN A 478 12.21 19.24 -11.86
C GLN A 478 11.86 18.45 -13.11
N ASP A 479 11.52 17.17 -12.95
CA ASP A 479 11.11 16.32 -14.05
C ASP A 479 10.16 15.24 -13.52
N ILE A 480 8.89 15.31 -13.88
CA ILE A 480 7.87 14.38 -13.43
C ILE A 480 8.15 12.91 -13.79
N TYR A 481 9.00 12.66 -14.79
CA TYR A 481 9.35 11.32 -15.25
C TYR A 481 10.46 10.65 -14.42
N GLU A 482 11.04 11.37 -13.48
CA GLU A 482 12.02 10.82 -12.54
C GLU A 482 11.32 10.13 -11.37
N GLY A 483 11.92 9.06 -10.85
CA GLY A 483 11.31 8.23 -9.81
C GLY A 483 10.36 7.15 -10.36
N GLY A 484 9.75 6.40 -9.45
CA GLY A 484 8.94 5.22 -9.81
C GLY A 484 7.52 5.52 -10.28
N GLY A 485 6.99 6.71 -9.98
CA GLY A 485 5.57 7.03 -10.16
C GLY A 485 5.10 7.11 -11.61
N LEU A 486 6.00 7.36 -12.57
CA LEU A 486 5.72 7.38 -14.01
C LEU A 486 6.68 6.49 -14.82
N ALA A 487 7.32 5.50 -14.19
CA ALA A 487 8.25 4.60 -14.85
C ALA A 487 7.62 3.97 -16.11
N GLY A 488 8.29 4.06 -17.26
CA GLY A 488 7.81 3.56 -18.55
C GLY A 488 6.79 4.45 -19.29
N VAL A 489 6.33 5.56 -18.69
CA VAL A 489 5.48 6.52 -19.41
C VAL A 489 6.38 7.42 -20.29
N PRO A 490 6.08 7.58 -21.60
CA PRO A 490 6.90 8.40 -22.49
C PRO A 490 6.93 9.87 -22.08
N LYS A 491 8.12 10.46 -22.19
CA LYS A 491 8.32 11.89 -21.94
C LYS A 491 7.47 12.74 -22.89
N GLY A 492 6.72 13.69 -22.33
CA GLY A 492 5.75 14.52 -23.05
C GLY A 492 4.32 14.00 -23.05
N ALA A 493 4.06 12.76 -22.61
CA ALA A 493 2.70 12.24 -22.41
C ALA A 493 1.89 13.03 -21.36
N VAL A 494 2.56 13.60 -20.34
CA VAL A 494 1.93 14.44 -19.32
C VAL A 494 1.84 15.87 -19.83
N THR A 495 0.63 16.41 -19.91
CA THR A 495 0.37 17.78 -20.37
C THR A 495 0.07 18.76 -19.23
N ALA A 496 -0.51 18.25 -18.14
CA ALA A 496 -0.88 19.03 -16.97
C ALA A 496 -0.86 18.17 -15.70
N LEU A 497 -0.84 18.83 -14.54
CA LEU A 497 -1.18 18.21 -13.26
C LEU A 497 -2.59 18.66 -12.86
N ARG A 498 -3.47 17.72 -12.52
CA ARG A 498 -4.66 18.04 -11.72
C ARG A 498 -4.23 18.25 -10.29
N VAL A 499 -4.63 19.36 -9.70
CA VAL A 499 -4.44 19.67 -8.29
C VAL A 499 -5.79 19.54 -7.60
N PHE A 500 -5.87 18.70 -6.58
CA PHE A 500 -7.06 18.54 -5.76
C PHE A 500 -6.67 18.49 -4.29
N GLN A 501 -7.62 18.79 -3.42
CA GLN A 501 -7.43 18.69 -1.98
C GLN A 501 -8.35 17.63 -1.39
N TYR A 502 -7.91 17.04 -0.29
CA TYR A 502 -8.75 16.21 0.54
C TYR A 502 -9.57 17.08 1.51
N TYR A 503 -10.83 16.70 1.71
CA TYR A 503 -11.69 17.24 2.75
C TYR A 503 -12.01 16.16 3.78
N PHE A 504 -11.21 16.19 4.84
CA PHE A 504 -11.23 15.23 5.94
C PHE A 504 -12.46 15.37 6.85
N SER A 505 -12.85 14.27 7.48
CA SER A 505 -13.95 14.18 8.43
C SER A 505 -13.63 14.91 9.73
N HIS A 506 -14.66 15.52 10.31
CA HIS A 506 -14.61 16.06 11.66
C HIS A 506 -15.07 15.01 12.68
N ARG A 507 -15.11 15.39 13.96
CA ARG A 507 -15.69 14.55 15.02
C ARG A 507 -17.11 14.10 14.65
N SER A 508 -17.43 12.85 14.96
CA SER A 508 -18.72 12.21 14.64
C SER A 508 -19.07 12.16 13.14
N GLN A 509 -18.07 12.32 12.26
CA GLN A 509 -18.17 12.14 10.82
C GLN A 509 -17.23 11.03 10.35
N GLY A 510 -17.33 10.69 9.06
CA GLY A 510 -16.62 9.55 8.50
C GLY A 510 -17.39 8.26 8.69
N GLY A 511 -16.78 7.18 8.25
CA GLY A 511 -17.33 5.85 8.38
C GLY A 511 -16.84 4.94 7.28
N LEU A 512 -17.39 3.74 7.29
CA LEU A 512 -16.86 2.62 6.54
C LEU A 512 -17.51 2.53 5.15
N HIS A 513 -17.61 1.31 4.64
CA HIS A 513 -18.21 1.00 3.35
C HIS A 513 -19.61 1.60 3.16
N GLY A 514 -19.80 2.40 2.11
CA GLY A 514 -21.12 2.93 1.73
C GLY A 514 -21.46 4.33 2.25
N VAL A 515 -20.56 4.96 3.03
CA VAL A 515 -20.78 6.32 3.58
C VAL A 515 -20.58 7.43 2.54
N LEU A 516 -19.41 7.47 1.88
CA LEU A 516 -19.16 8.42 0.77
C LEU A 516 -19.65 7.89 -0.59
N GLY A 517 -19.87 6.59 -0.64
CA GLY A 517 -20.18 5.81 -1.81
C GLY A 517 -19.79 4.35 -1.54
N ASN A 518 -20.26 3.45 -2.40
CA ASN A 518 -19.92 2.04 -2.33
C ASN A 518 -18.41 1.85 -2.60
N ASP A 519 -17.58 1.60 -1.57
CA ASP A 519 -16.12 1.37 -1.67
C ASP A 519 -15.31 2.44 -2.46
N CYS A 520 -15.55 3.73 -2.17
CA CYS A 520 -14.99 4.86 -2.94
C CYS A 520 -13.84 5.64 -2.25
N GLY A 521 -13.15 5.01 -1.31
CA GLY A 521 -12.18 5.66 -0.43
C GLY A 521 -12.80 6.22 0.86
N TRP A 522 -11.98 6.89 1.66
CA TRP A 522 -12.32 7.37 3.01
C TRP A 522 -12.69 8.85 3.08
N ASP A 523 -12.27 9.62 2.06
CA ASP A 523 -12.20 11.07 2.11
C ASP A 523 -12.89 11.74 0.92
N ILE A 524 -13.48 12.90 1.18
CA ILE A 524 -14.08 13.74 0.15
C ILE A 524 -12.96 14.45 -0.63
N LYS A 525 -13.12 14.58 -1.95
CA LYS A 525 -12.13 15.24 -2.83
C LYS A 525 -12.71 16.51 -3.46
N ARG A 526 -11.94 17.60 -3.42
CA ARG A 526 -12.28 18.90 -4.06
C ARG A 526 -11.25 19.23 -5.13
N VAL A 527 -11.68 19.31 -6.39
CA VAL A 527 -10.79 19.69 -7.50
C VAL A 527 -10.50 21.19 -7.41
N LEU A 528 -9.22 21.55 -7.27
CA LEU A 528 -8.78 22.93 -7.29
C LEU A 528 -8.62 23.41 -8.73
N GLY A 529 -8.03 22.56 -9.58
CA GLY A 529 -7.87 22.88 -10.99
C GLY A 529 -6.72 22.14 -11.63
N THR A 530 -6.13 22.74 -12.65
CA THR A 530 -4.95 22.20 -13.33
C THR A 530 -3.82 23.23 -13.40
N VAL A 531 -2.59 22.74 -13.46
CA VAL A 531 -1.37 23.51 -13.71
C VAL A 531 -0.58 22.88 -14.87
N PRO A 532 0.08 23.67 -15.73
CA PRO A 532 0.75 23.13 -16.91
C PRO A 532 2.05 22.39 -16.54
N VAL A 533 2.33 21.31 -17.25
CA VAL A 533 3.64 20.63 -17.26
C VAL A 533 4.37 21.03 -18.54
N GLN A 534 5.65 21.38 -18.42
CA GLN A 534 6.47 21.76 -19.57
C GLN A 534 6.92 20.52 -20.36
N PRO A 535 7.31 20.66 -21.64
CA PRO A 535 7.76 19.52 -22.46
C PRO A 535 8.96 18.75 -21.88
N ASP A 536 9.77 19.39 -21.03
CA ASP A 536 10.88 18.76 -20.33
C ASP A 536 10.46 17.99 -19.07
N GLY A 537 9.16 17.91 -18.77
CA GLY A 537 8.60 17.25 -17.58
C GLY A 537 8.50 18.14 -16.35
N SER A 538 9.00 19.38 -16.42
CA SER A 538 9.05 20.28 -15.27
C SER A 538 7.73 21.00 -14.99
N ALA A 539 7.45 21.27 -13.71
CA ALA A 539 6.30 22.07 -13.28
C ALA A 539 6.67 23.01 -12.13
N CYS A 540 6.07 24.20 -12.13
CA CYS A 540 6.23 25.17 -11.05
C CYS A 540 4.94 25.96 -10.85
N PHE A 541 4.35 25.87 -9.66
CA PHE A 541 3.05 26.44 -9.38
C PHE A 541 2.86 26.87 -7.92
N ARG A 542 1.96 27.83 -7.71
CA ARG A 542 1.49 28.23 -6.37
C ARG A 542 0.35 27.33 -5.93
N ALA A 543 0.31 27.01 -4.64
CA ALA A 543 -0.75 26.21 -4.05
C ALA A 543 -1.08 26.73 -2.64
N PRO A 544 -2.33 26.55 -2.17
CA PRO A 544 -2.75 27.08 -0.88
C PRO A 544 -1.98 26.44 0.28
N ALA A 545 -1.54 27.27 1.23
CA ALA A 545 -0.92 26.80 2.45
C ALA A 545 -1.95 26.12 3.37
N ASN A 546 -1.47 25.31 4.33
CA ASN A 546 -2.26 24.64 5.37
C ASN A 546 -3.38 23.75 4.80
N THR A 547 -3.18 23.24 3.58
CA THR A 547 -4.17 22.48 2.82
C THR A 547 -3.55 21.15 2.40
N PRO A 548 -4.19 20.00 2.70
CA PRO A 548 -3.74 18.69 2.24
C PRO A 548 -4.02 18.56 0.74
N ILE A 549 -2.96 18.67 -0.07
CA ILE A 549 -3.00 18.70 -1.54
C ILE A 549 -2.44 17.39 -2.11
N ALA A 550 -3.08 16.91 -3.17
CA ALA A 550 -2.61 15.82 -3.99
C ALA A 550 -2.63 16.20 -5.48
N VAL A 551 -1.80 15.52 -6.27
CA VAL A 551 -1.65 15.78 -7.71
C VAL A 551 -1.84 14.53 -8.55
N GLN A 552 -2.40 14.68 -9.75
CA GLN A 552 -2.53 13.61 -10.74
C GLN A 552 -1.92 14.07 -12.08
N PRO A 553 -0.90 13.38 -12.62
CA PRO A 553 -0.39 13.65 -13.96
C PRO A 553 -1.44 13.32 -15.01
N LEU A 554 -1.79 14.27 -15.88
CA LEU A 554 -2.83 14.13 -16.89
C LEU A 554 -2.25 13.98 -18.29
N ASP A 555 -2.83 13.08 -19.08
CA ASP A 555 -2.59 13.02 -20.52
C ASP A 555 -3.31 14.15 -21.28
N ALA A 556 -3.20 14.14 -22.62
CA ALA A 556 -3.84 15.13 -23.49
C ALA A 556 -5.38 15.04 -23.49
N GLU A 557 -5.95 13.92 -23.05
CA GLU A 557 -7.40 13.72 -22.89
C GLU A 557 -7.91 14.12 -21.50
N GLY A 558 -7.02 14.57 -20.61
CA GLY A 558 -7.33 14.96 -19.25
C GLY A 558 -7.53 13.77 -18.28
N GLN A 559 -7.04 12.58 -18.63
CA GLN A 559 -7.15 11.35 -17.82
C GLN A 559 -5.88 11.16 -16.97
N ALA A 560 -6.04 10.70 -15.73
CA ALA A 560 -4.90 10.53 -14.83
C ALA A 560 -4.03 9.33 -15.22
N LEU A 561 -2.77 9.58 -15.60
CA LEU A 561 -1.76 8.55 -15.87
C LEU A 561 -1.22 7.90 -14.59
N GLN A 562 -1.34 8.59 -13.45
CA GLN A 562 -1.01 8.07 -12.13
C GLN A 562 -1.90 8.74 -11.08
N ILE A 563 -2.20 8.01 -10.01
CA ILE A 563 -2.96 8.53 -8.86
C ILE A 563 -2.05 8.66 -7.64
N MET A 564 -1.98 9.85 -7.06
CA MET A 564 -1.34 10.05 -5.76
C MET A 564 -2.31 9.62 -4.66
N ARG A 565 -1.99 8.51 -3.97
CA ARG A 565 -2.77 7.98 -2.84
C ARG A 565 -2.14 8.38 -1.50
N SER A 566 -1.91 9.68 -1.41
CA SER A 566 -1.32 10.41 -0.28
C SER A 566 -1.52 11.91 -0.52
N TRP A 567 -1.09 12.76 0.40
CA TRP A 567 -1.07 14.21 0.24
C TRP A 567 0.17 14.85 0.86
N PHE A 568 0.49 16.05 0.38
CA PHE A 568 1.44 16.96 1.01
C PHE A 568 0.75 18.24 1.46
N THR A 569 1.33 18.92 2.45
CA THR A 569 0.84 20.21 2.94
C THR A 569 1.96 21.23 2.89
N LEU A 570 1.69 22.39 2.28
CA LEU A 570 2.61 23.53 2.30
C LEU A 570 2.34 24.40 3.53
N GLN A 571 3.39 24.89 4.18
CA GLN A 571 3.29 25.99 5.13
C GLN A 571 3.23 27.34 4.39
N PRO A 572 2.75 28.42 5.03
CA PRO A 572 2.77 29.78 4.48
C PRO A 572 4.14 30.18 3.92
N GLY A 573 4.20 30.57 2.64
CA GLY A 573 5.43 31.02 1.97
C GLY A 573 6.47 29.93 1.69
N GLU A 574 6.14 28.67 1.95
CA GLU A 574 7.04 27.55 1.73
C GLU A 574 7.42 27.40 0.26
N LYS A 575 8.67 27.00 0.01
CA LYS A 575 9.15 26.55 -1.30
C LYS A 575 9.47 25.07 -1.21
N ALA A 576 8.52 24.24 -1.60
CA ALA A 576 8.66 22.79 -1.63
C ALA A 576 9.21 22.34 -2.98
N SER A 577 10.13 21.38 -2.97
CA SER A 577 10.73 20.85 -4.19
C SER A 577 10.86 19.34 -4.18
N CYS A 578 10.54 18.73 -5.32
CA CYS A 578 10.79 17.33 -5.65
C CYS A 578 11.59 17.23 -6.96
N VAL A 579 12.37 16.15 -7.06
CA VAL A 579 13.08 15.83 -8.31
C VAL A 579 12.10 15.25 -9.32
N GLY A 580 11.25 14.33 -8.88
CA GLY A 580 10.32 13.61 -9.74
C GLY A 580 9.05 13.13 -9.05
N CYS A 581 8.38 12.15 -9.65
CA CYS A 581 7.18 11.52 -9.10
C CYS A 581 7.57 10.26 -8.30
N HIS A 582 7.47 10.34 -6.96
CA HIS A 582 7.91 9.27 -6.04
C HIS A 582 9.40 8.92 -6.18
N GLU A 583 10.27 9.93 -6.24
CA GLU A 583 11.72 9.74 -6.20
C GLU A 583 12.20 9.19 -4.84
N SER A 584 13.44 8.68 -4.80
CA SER A 584 14.13 8.49 -3.52
C SER A 584 14.53 9.85 -2.94
N GLN A 585 14.51 9.99 -1.63
CA GLN A 585 15.03 11.18 -0.95
C GLN A 585 16.53 11.40 -1.14
N LYS A 586 17.27 10.36 -1.53
CA LYS A 586 18.70 10.45 -1.88
C LYS A 586 18.94 10.86 -3.33
N THR A 587 17.87 11.00 -4.12
CA THR A 587 17.97 11.45 -5.51
C THR A 587 18.53 12.87 -5.56
N ALA A 588 19.70 13.02 -6.16
CA ALA A 588 20.31 14.33 -6.33
C ALA A 588 19.55 15.15 -7.40
N PRO A 589 19.30 16.45 -7.16
CA PRO A 589 18.73 17.31 -8.17
C PRO A 589 19.68 17.48 -9.36
N PHE A 590 19.15 17.64 -10.57
CA PHE A 590 19.98 17.86 -11.76
C PHE A 590 20.57 19.26 -11.78
N SER A 591 21.77 19.40 -12.34
CA SER A 591 22.42 20.72 -12.48
C SER A 591 21.77 21.62 -13.54
N ALA A 592 21.01 21.05 -14.48
CA ALA A 592 20.30 21.81 -15.51
C ALA A 592 19.06 22.49 -14.91
N SER A 593 18.93 23.81 -15.07
CA SER A 593 17.74 24.53 -14.65
C SER A 593 16.53 24.11 -15.50
N ALA A 594 15.60 23.41 -14.87
CA ALA A 594 14.29 23.04 -15.41
C ALA A 594 13.56 24.27 -15.98
N SER A 595 12.91 24.13 -17.14
CA SER A 595 12.34 25.26 -17.86
C SER A 595 11.23 25.97 -17.08
N ALA A 596 10.45 25.24 -16.29
CA ALA A 596 9.43 25.80 -15.41
C ALA A 596 10.00 26.78 -14.36
N PHE A 597 11.25 26.59 -13.92
CA PHE A 597 11.87 27.39 -12.85
C PHE A 597 12.34 28.76 -13.35
N ARG A 598 12.41 28.95 -14.67
CA ARG A 598 12.76 30.23 -15.31
C ARG A 598 11.53 31.11 -15.56
N ARG A 599 10.35 30.64 -15.13
CA ARG A 599 9.07 31.32 -15.30
C ARG A 599 8.52 31.70 -13.94
N VAL A 600 7.57 32.64 -13.94
CA VAL A 600 6.76 32.91 -12.76
C VAL A 600 5.96 31.63 -12.44
N PRO A 601 5.90 31.18 -11.17
CA PRO A 601 5.10 30.03 -10.81
C PRO A 601 3.65 30.20 -11.28
N SER A 602 3.12 29.16 -11.91
CA SER A 602 1.75 29.16 -12.45
C SER A 602 0.73 29.25 -11.31
N ALA A 603 -0.37 29.96 -11.53
CA ALA A 603 -1.55 29.81 -10.66
C ALA A 603 -2.29 28.52 -11.03
N ILE A 604 -2.99 27.93 -10.07
CA ILE A 604 -3.96 26.86 -10.36
C ILE A 604 -5.11 27.47 -11.16
N THR A 605 -5.48 26.85 -12.27
CA THR A 605 -6.65 27.27 -13.05
C THR A 605 -7.91 27.12 -12.19
N PRO A 606 -8.60 28.20 -11.81
CA PRO A 606 -9.62 28.13 -10.77
C PRO A 606 -10.89 27.41 -11.23
N GLY A 607 -11.51 26.66 -10.30
CA GLY A 607 -12.88 26.18 -10.42
C GLY A 607 -13.14 25.30 -11.63
N TRP A 608 -12.42 24.17 -11.77
CA TRP A 608 -12.64 23.13 -12.79
C TRP A 608 -14.10 23.02 -13.29
N HIS A 609 -14.35 23.63 -14.46
CA HIS A 609 -15.68 23.86 -15.10
C HIS A 609 -16.72 24.67 -14.30
N ALA A 610 -16.57 24.84 -12.98
CA ALA A 610 -17.39 25.66 -12.09
C ALA A 610 -16.69 25.91 -10.73
N PRO A 611 -17.12 26.89 -9.91
CA PRO A 611 -16.46 27.25 -8.64
C PRO A 611 -16.16 26.08 -7.69
N HIS A 612 -15.09 26.19 -6.89
CA HIS A 612 -14.57 25.12 -6.03
C HIS A 612 -15.63 24.53 -5.10
N ARG A 613 -15.69 23.19 -5.03
CA ARG A 613 -16.67 22.43 -4.25
C ARG A 613 -16.24 20.98 -4.10
N GLY A 614 -16.93 20.26 -3.23
CA GLY A 614 -16.88 18.80 -3.18
C GLY A 614 -17.36 18.12 -4.46
N PHE A 615 -16.55 17.20 -4.98
CA PHE A 615 -16.94 16.40 -6.14
C PHE A 615 -18.10 15.46 -5.77
N SER A 616 -19.21 15.53 -6.50
CA SER A 616 -20.37 14.67 -6.28
C SER A 616 -20.89 14.09 -7.58
N PHE A 617 -21.32 12.83 -7.51
CA PHE A 617 -21.96 12.15 -8.62
C PHE A 617 -23.21 12.91 -9.11
N VAL A 618 -24.07 13.37 -8.20
CA VAL A 618 -25.34 14.04 -8.56
C VAL A 618 -25.09 15.36 -9.30
N ARG A 619 -24.01 16.07 -8.95
CA ARG A 619 -23.67 17.37 -9.55
C ARG A 619 -22.83 17.23 -10.82
N GLU A 620 -21.91 16.26 -10.85
CA GLU A 620 -20.90 16.16 -11.90
C GLU A 620 -21.20 15.08 -12.94
N VAL A 621 -21.74 13.93 -12.53
CA VAL A 621 -21.90 12.74 -13.37
C VAL A 621 -23.35 12.56 -13.83
N GLN A 622 -24.33 12.65 -12.93
CA GLN A 622 -25.74 12.45 -13.29
C GLN A 622 -26.20 13.36 -14.44
N PRO A 623 -25.81 14.66 -14.54
CA PRO A 623 -26.18 15.47 -15.70
C PRO A 623 -25.62 14.97 -17.04
N VAL A 624 -24.45 14.32 -17.02
CA VAL A 624 -23.87 13.66 -18.20
C VAL A 624 -24.73 12.45 -18.59
N LEU A 625 -25.12 11.64 -17.60
CA LEU A 625 -25.99 10.49 -17.83
C LEU A 625 -27.38 10.91 -18.32
N ASP A 626 -27.98 11.95 -17.73
CA ASP A 626 -29.29 12.47 -18.14
C ASP A 626 -29.29 12.84 -19.63
N ARG A 627 -28.21 13.49 -20.08
CA ARG A 627 -28.04 13.93 -21.46
C ARG A 627 -27.76 12.78 -22.44
N TYR A 628 -26.88 11.85 -22.10
CA TYR A 628 -26.35 10.88 -23.08
C TYR A 628 -26.77 9.42 -22.88
N CYS A 629 -27.35 9.07 -21.73
CA CYS A 629 -27.57 7.66 -21.36
C CYS A 629 -28.99 7.37 -20.85
N ALA A 630 -29.54 8.21 -19.97
CA ALA A 630 -30.73 7.93 -19.16
C ALA A 630 -32.03 7.76 -19.98
N GLY A 631 -32.08 8.34 -21.19
CA GLY A 631 -33.20 8.14 -22.12
C GLY A 631 -33.27 6.72 -22.66
N CYS A 632 -32.13 6.05 -22.86
CA CYS A 632 -32.06 4.64 -23.26
C CYS A 632 -31.99 3.68 -22.05
N HIS A 633 -31.54 4.14 -20.89
CA HIS A 633 -31.31 3.31 -19.69
C HIS A 633 -32.36 3.55 -18.60
N GLY A 634 -33.53 2.91 -18.74
CA GLY A 634 -34.64 2.92 -17.78
C GLY A 634 -34.96 1.54 -17.21
N ASP A 635 -36.23 1.26 -16.93
CA ASP A 635 -36.68 -0.06 -16.45
C ASP A 635 -36.57 -1.15 -17.51
N VAL A 636 -36.76 -0.75 -18.77
CA VAL A 636 -36.69 -1.63 -19.94
C VAL A 636 -35.93 -0.94 -21.07
N PRO A 637 -35.25 -1.70 -21.94
CA PRO A 637 -34.59 -1.13 -23.13
C PRO A 637 -35.62 -0.50 -24.08
N PRO A 638 -35.21 0.50 -24.89
CA PRO A 638 -36.05 1.07 -25.93
C PRO A 638 -36.53 0.02 -26.94
N GLU A 639 -37.67 0.27 -27.57
CA GLU A 639 -38.20 -0.60 -28.62
C GLU A 639 -37.17 -0.80 -29.76
N GLY A 640 -36.95 -2.04 -30.17
CA GLY A 640 -35.93 -2.40 -31.17
C GLY A 640 -34.52 -2.64 -30.59
N MET A 641 -34.28 -2.34 -29.31
CA MET A 641 -33.03 -2.68 -28.62
C MET A 641 -33.20 -3.99 -27.84
N SER A 642 -32.42 -5.02 -28.20
CA SER A 642 -32.37 -6.27 -27.43
C SER A 642 -31.16 -6.29 -26.50
N VAL A 643 -31.41 -6.43 -25.20
CA VAL A 643 -30.34 -6.76 -24.23
C VAL A 643 -30.03 -8.25 -24.41
N LYS A 644 -28.85 -8.57 -24.96
CA LYS A 644 -28.42 -9.96 -25.10
C LYS A 644 -28.37 -10.64 -23.72
N ARG A 645 -28.73 -11.93 -23.66
CA ARG A 645 -28.79 -12.72 -22.43
C ARG A 645 -27.45 -12.72 -21.70
N GLY A 646 -27.44 -12.57 -20.38
CA GLY A 646 -26.21 -12.46 -19.58
C GLY A 646 -25.56 -11.06 -19.56
N ARG A 647 -26.11 -10.08 -20.31
CA ARG A 647 -25.70 -8.68 -20.19
C ARG A 647 -26.60 -7.95 -19.21
N GLU A 648 -25.99 -7.18 -18.33
CA GLU A 648 -26.73 -6.32 -17.40
C GLU A 648 -27.26 -5.08 -18.12
N PHE A 649 -28.50 -4.71 -17.81
CA PHE A 649 -29.11 -3.49 -18.28
C PHE A 649 -29.23 -2.52 -17.11
N PRO A 650 -28.28 -1.57 -16.95
CA PRO A 650 -28.26 -0.68 -15.80
C PRO A 650 -29.35 0.38 -15.91
N TYR A 651 -30.04 0.64 -14.80
CA TYR A 651 -30.93 1.78 -14.63
C TYR A 651 -30.09 3.03 -14.36
N LEU A 652 -30.08 4.03 -15.25
CA LEU A 652 -29.20 5.21 -15.14
C LEU A 652 -29.95 6.53 -14.95
N ARG A 653 -31.26 6.49 -14.70
CA ARG A 653 -32.03 7.70 -14.36
C ARG A 653 -31.76 8.08 -12.90
N GLY A 654 -31.48 9.36 -12.67
CA GLY A 654 -31.21 9.92 -11.34
C GLY A 654 -32.46 10.17 -10.48
N ASP A 655 -33.61 9.62 -10.86
CA ASP A 655 -34.92 9.87 -10.27
C ASP A 655 -35.29 8.93 -9.12
N ARG A 656 -34.43 7.94 -8.82
CA ARG A 656 -34.63 6.95 -7.74
C ARG A 656 -33.42 6.85 -6.83
N MET A 657 -33.68 6.82 -5.52
CA MET A 657 -32.70 6.52 -4.48
C MET A 657 -32.82 5.06 -4.07
N VAL A 658 -31.70 4.42 -3.73
CA VAL A 658 -31.69 3.06 -3.17
C VAL A 658 -32.51 3.03 -1.88
N GLN A 659 -33.48 2.12 -1.80
CA GLN A 659 -34.35 1.93 -0.63
C GLN A 659 -34.07 0.65 0.14
N ASP A 660 -33.34 -0.29 -0.47
CA ASP A 660 -33.11 -1.65 0.02
C ASP A 660 -31.62 -1.94 0.31
N TRP A 661 -30.86 -0.89 0.64
CA TRP A 661 -29.45 -1.06 0.97
C TRP A 661 -29.28 -2.01 2.15
N SER A 662 -28.40 -2.99 1.99
CA SER A 662 -27.92 -3.85 3.07
C SER A 662 -26.53 -4.34 2.71
N THR A 663 -25.64 -4.38 3.69
CA THR A 663 -24.29 -4.92 3.51
C THR A 663 -23.97 -5.89 4.64
N ARG A 664 -23.27 -6.98 4.30
CA ARG A 664 -22.67 -7.90 5.28
C ARG A 664 -21.15 -7.85 5.28
N ILE A 665 -20.57 -6.91 4.53
CA ILE A 665 -19.16 -6.57 4.62
C ILE A 665 -18.91 -6.10 6.06
N SER A 666 -17.76 -6.49 6.61
CA SER A 666 -17.38 -6.14 7.98
C SER A 666 -17.46 -4.62 8.20
N GLY A 667 -17.75 -4.20 9.44
CA GLY A 667 -17.81 -2.78 9.80
C GLY A 667 -19.16 -2.30 10.35
N GLY A 668 -20.23 -3.08 10.17
CA GLY A 668 -21.53 -2.80 10.82
C GLY A 668 -22.26 -1.57 10.27
N VAL A 669 -22.09 -1.26 8.98
CA VAL A 669 -22.82 -0.16 8.34
C VAL A 669 -24.27 -0.59 8.08
N GLY A 670 -25.21 0.07 8.76
CA GLY A 670 -26.64 -0.05 8.50
C GLY A 670 -27.17 1.01 7.53
N PRO A 671 -28.42 0.86 7.02
CA PRO A 671 -29.06 1.82 6.11
C PRO A 671 -29.16 3.25 6.66
N GLU A 672 -29.04 3.42 7.97
CA GLU A 672 -29.08 4.71 8.64
C GLU A 672 -27.74 5.44 8.70
N MET A 673 -26.65 4.76 8.32
CA MET A 673 -25.27 5.29 8.30
C MET A 673 -24.65 5.28 6.90
N GLY A 674 -25.15 4.49 5.95
CA GLY A 674 -24.63 4.41 4.59
C GLY A 674 -25.65 3.89 3.60
N GLY A 675 -25.27 3.83 2.31
CA GLY A 675 -26.19 3.41 1.24
C GLY A 675 -27.07 4.52 0.68
N VAL A 676 -26.81 5.78 1.03
CA VAL A 676 -27.63 6.94 0.64
C VAL A 676 -27.22 7.44 -0.75
N PHE A 677 -27.49 6.65 -1.78
CA PHE A 677 -27.19 7.02 -3.16
C PHE A 677 -28.27 6.61 -4.15
N SER A 678 -28.22 7.21 -5.34
CA SER A 678 -29.16 6.90 -6.43
C SER A 678 -28.97 5.48 -6.96
N GLU A 679 -30.04 4.87 -7.49
CA GLU A 679 -29.93 3.59 -8.22
C GLU A 679 -29.00 3.72 -9.45
N SER A 680 -29.00 4.89 -10.09
CA SER A 680 -28.08 5.25 -11.19
C SER A 680 -26.60 5.07 -10.80
N TYR A 681 -26.18 5.66 -9.68
CA TYR A 681 -24.83 5.47 -9.15
C TYR A 681 -24.52 4.01 -8.85
N ALA A 682 -25.42 3.33 -8.13
CA ALA A 682 -25.24 1.93 -7.74
C ALA A 682 -25.06 1.02 -8.97
N ALA A 683 -25.75 1.32 -10.07
CA ALA A 683 -25.64 0.61 -11.33
C ALA A 683 -24.35 0.97 -12.09
N LEU A 684 -24.01 2.26 -12.24
CA LEU A 684 -22.87 2.68 -13.06
C LEU A 684 -21.52 2.29 -12.47
N GLN A 685 -21.34 2.40 -11.15
CA GLN A 685 -20.06 2.15 -10.49
C GLN A 685 -19.55 0.71 -10.68
N ARG A 686 -20.43 -0.23 -11.03
CA ARG A 686 -20.10 -1.63 -11.34
C ARG A 686 -19.24 -1.76 -12.61
N PHE A 687 -19.31 -0.78 -13.51
CA PHE A 687 -18.56 -0.76 -14.77
C PHE A 687 -17.20 -0.05 -14.66
N VAL A 688 -16.79 0.33 -13.44
CA VAL A 688 -15.55 1.07 -13.17
C VAL A 688 -14.54 0.21 -12.40
N ARG A 689 -13.27 0.28 -12.81
CA ARG A 689 -12.11 -0.22 -12.05
C ARG A 689 -11.52 0.94 -11.24
N ARG A 690 -11.29 0.72 -9.94
CA ARG A 690 -10.81 1.73 -8.99
C ARG A 690 -10.19 1.06 -7.74
N PRO A 691 -9.34 1.76 -6.97
CA PRO A 691 -8.84 1.22 -5.71
C PRO A 691 -9.95 1.18 -4.64
N GLY A 692 -10.13 0.03 -3.99
CA GLY A 692 -10.99 -0.06 -2.80
C GLY A 692 -10.36 0.51 -1.53
N ILE A 693 -11.15 0.56 -0.44
CA ILE A 693 -10.70 1.07 0.88
C ILE A 693 -9.60 0.21 1.54
N GLU A 694 -9.36 -0.99 1.01
CA GLU A 694 -8.29 -1.94 1.41
C GLU A 694 -7.41 -2.35 0.20
N SER A 695 -7.29 -1.48 -0.81
CA SER A 695 -6.49 -1.75 -2.02
C SER A 695 -5.00 -1.93 -1.73
N ASP A 696 -4.22 -2.46 -2.69
CA ASP A 696 -2.78 -2.66 -2.53
C ASP A 696 -2.07 -1.41 -1.98
N LEU A 697 -1.26 -1.51 -0.92
CA LEU A 697 -0.57 -0.37 -0.30
C LEU A 697 0.66 0.09 -1.12
N HIS A 698 1.24 -0.80 -1.94
CA HIS A 698 2.42 -0.48 -2.72
C HIS A 698 2.17 0.61 -3.78
N MET A 699 3.22 1.29 -4.21
CA MET A 699 3.17 2.24 -5.33
C MET A 699 2.59 1.53 -6.56
N LEU A 700 1.58 2.09 -7.21
CA LEU A 700 0.89 1.45 -8.33
C LEU A 700 1.66 1.60 -9.64
N SER A 701 1.53 0.61 -10.52
CA SER A 701 1.96 0.75 -11.91
C SER A 701 1.23 1.94 -12.56
N PRO A 702 1.90 2.78 -13.37
CA PRO A 702 1.22 3.84 -14.08
C PRO A 702 0.04 3.29 -14.88
N MET A 703 -1.08 4.03 -14.84
CA MET A 703 -2.35 3.67 -15.47
C MET A 703 -3.02 2.37 -14.98
N ASP A 704 -2.64 1.82 -13.81
CA ASP A 704 -3.31 0.63 -13.26
C ASP A 704 -4.82 0.91 -13.05
N PHE A 705 -5.18 2.04 -12.43
CA PHE A 705 -6.56 2.54 -12.33
C PHE A 705 -6.82 3.71 -13.28
N HIS A 706 -6.86 3.42 -14.58
CA HIS A 706 -7.10 4.42 -15.63
C HIS A 706 -8.47 4.26 -16.29
N PHE A 707 -9.06 5.34 -16.82
CA PHE A 707 -10.39 5.31 -17.43
C PHE A 707 -10.52 4.22 -18.53
N ASN A 708 -9.49 4.00 -19.34
CA ASN A 708 -9.49 2.97 -20.39
C ASN A 708 -9.34 1.51 -19.87
N THR A 709 -9.02 1.31 -18.59
CA THR A 709 -9.02 -0.01 -17.93
C THR A 709 -10.38 -0.35 -17.34
N THR A 710 -11.32 0.60 -17.37
CA THR A 710 -12.70 0.40 -16.95
C THR A 710 -13.55 -0.12 -18.10
N GLU A 711 -14.55 -0.96 -17.79
CA GLU A 711 -15.48 -1.42 -18.81
C GLU A 711 -16.26 -0.25 -19.42
N LEU A 712 -16.66 0.73 -18.60
CA LEU A 712 -17.34 1.95 -19.04
C LEU A 712 -16.52 2.72 -20.09
N GLY A 713 -15.24 2.99 -19.80
CA GLY A 713 -14.37 3.71 -20.72
C GLY A 713 -14.15 2.96 -22.02
N GLN A 714 -14.02 1.64 -21.97
CA GLN A 714 -13.87 0.79 -23.14
C GLN A 714 -15.15 0.75 -24.00
N LEU A 715 -16.33 0.64 -23.39
CA LEU A 715 -17.62 0.67 -24.09
C LEU A 715 -17.80 1.98 -24.86
N LEU A 716 -17.53 3.11 -24.19
CA LEU A 716 -17.66 4.44 -24.78
C LEU A 716 -16.64 4.66 -25.91
N ARG A 717 -15.40 4.17 -25.74
CA ARG A 717 -14.36 4.25 -26.77
C ARG A 717 -14.68 3.41 -28.01
N LYS A 718 -15.29 2.24 -27.84
CA LYS A 718 -15.80 1.40 -28.93
C LYS A 718 -17.05 1.97 -29.62
N GLY A 719 -17.62 3.03 -29.07
CA GLY A 719 -18.71 3.79 -29.68
C GLY A 719 -20.12 3.39 -29.24
N HIS A 720 -20.30 2.61 -28.16
CA HIS A 720 -21.60 2.17 -27.58
C HIS A 720 -22.87 2.79 -28.22
N TYR A 721 -23.46 2.10 -29.21
CA TYR A 721 -24.66 2.54 -29.96
C TYR A 721 -24.59 3.98 -30.52
N ASN A 722 -23.44 4.38 -31.07
CA ASN A 722 -23.16 5.72 -31.61
C ASN A 722 -23.34 6.87 -30.60
N VAL A 723 -23.26 6.62 -29.30
CA VAL A 723 -23.27 7.69 -28.29
C VAL A 723 -22.03 8.58 -28.50
N ARG A 724 -22.25 9.87 -28.76
CA ARG A 724 -21.20 10.89 -28.93
C ARG A 724 -21.36 11.95 -27.87
N MET A 725 -20.35 12.05 -27.00
CA MET A 725 -20.31 13.03 -25.92
C MET A 725 -19.37 14.18 -26.26
N ASP A 726 -19.67 15.36 -25.74
CA ASP A 726 -18.74 16.48 -25.75
C ASP A 726 -17.53 16.23 -24.82
N THR A 727 -16.47 17.03 -24.99
CA THR A 727 -15.21 16.90 -24.25
C THR A 727 -15.40 17.02 -22.75
N GLU A 728 -16.15 18.02 -22.27
CA GLU A 728 -16.38 18.26 -20.85
C GLU A 728 -17.10 17.07 -20.21
N SER A 729 -18.14 16.56 -20.86
CA SER A 729 -18.89 15.39 -20.38
C SER A 729 -18.01 14.14 -20.27
N ARG A 730 -17.11 13.92 -21.24
CA ARG A 730 -16.14 12.82 -21.19
C ARG A 730 -15.12 13.00 -20.06
N GLU A 731 -14.60 14.20 -19.88
CA GLU A 731 -13.69 14.54 -18.78
C GLU A 731 -14.35 14.30 -17.42
N ARG A 732 -15.62 14.67 -17.24
CA ARG A 732 -16.35 14.47 -15.98
C ARG A 732 -16.45 13.00 -15.57
N LEU A 733 -16.65 12.10 -16.54
CA LEU A 733 -16.62 10.66 -16.29
C LEU A 733 -15.22 10.17 -15.94
N ALA A 734 -14.19 10.64 -16.65
CA ALA A 734 -12.80 10.29 -16.34
C ALA A 734 -12.39 10.76 -14.94
N VAL A 735 -12.67 12.03 -14.58
CA VAL A 735 -12.35 12.58 -13.26
C VAL A 735 -13.11 11.85 -12.16
N TRP A 736 -14.36 11.43 -12.41
CA TRP A 736 -15.09 10.61 -11.44
C TRP A 736 -14.35 9.30 -11.16
N VAL A 737 -13.83 8.61 -12.17
CA VAL A 737 -12.99 7.42 -11.99
C VAL A 737 -11.67 7.76 -11.27
N ASP A 738 -10.96 8.79 -11.73
CA ASP A 738 -9.67 9.22 -11.19
C ASP A 738 -9.75 9.61 -9.70
N LEU A 739 -10.91 10.10 -9.24
CA LEU A 739 -11.17 10.48 -7.84
C LEU A 739 -11.73 9.35 -6.98
N ASN A 740 -11.66 8.10 -7.48
CA ASN A 740 -12.15 6.89 -6.82
C ASN A 740 -13.69 6.74 -6.79
N ALA A 741 -14.38 7.31 -7.78
CA ALA A 741 -15.82 7.23 -8.00
C ALA A 741 -16.70 7.53 -6.75
N PRO A 742 -16.55 8.71 -6.12
CA PRO A 742 -17.39 9.10 -4.98
C PRO A 742 -18.83 9.41 -5.40
N PHE A 743 -19.78 9.30 -4.46
CA PHE A 743 -21.16 9.77 -4.65
C PHE A 743 -21.38 11.15 -4.00
N HIS A 744 -21.01 11.28 -2.72
CA HIS A 744 -21.17 12.50 -1.93
C HIS A 744 -19.98 13.44 -2.08
N GLY A 745 -20.25 14.75 -2.11
CA GLY A 745 -19.21 15.76 -2.14
C GLY A 745 -19.09 16.58 -0.85
N THR A 746 -20.01 16.43 0.11
CA THR A 746 -19.88 17.06 1.44
C THR A 746 -20.28 16.08 2.53
N TRP A 747 -19.84 16.28 3.77
CA TRP A 747 -20.21 15.36 4.86
C TRP A 747 -21.70 15.43 5.19
N ARG A 748 -22.33 16.61 5.02
CA ARG A 748 -23.78 16.79 5.17
C ARG A 748 -24.62 15.94 4.21
N GLU A 749 -24.06 15.55 3.07
CA GLU A 749 -24.77 14.77 2.07
C GLU A 749 -24.83 13.28 2.39
N THR A 750 -23.97 12.77 3.29
CA THR A 750 -23.68 11.33 3.46
C THR A 750 -24.80 10.51 4.08
N HIS A 751 -25.37 10.94 5.22
CA HIS A 751 -26.47 10.21 5.87
C HIS A 751 -27.29 11.10 6.82
N PRO A 752 -28.57 10.75 7.09
CA PRO A 752 -29.46 11.57 7.93
C PRO A 752 -28.98 11.79 9.36
N ARG A 753 -28.18 10.90 9.95
CA ARG A 753 -27.62 11.10 11.31
C ARG A 753 -26.61 12.28 11.42
N GLN A 754 -26.25 12.96 10.33
CA GLN A 754 -25.35 14.12 10.34
C GLN A 754 -26.01 15.44 10.82
N ASP A 755 -27.28 15.41 11.28
CA ASP A 755 -28.18 16.57 11.23
C ASP A 755 -27.98 17.68 12.30
N SER A 756 -27.31 17.45 13.44
CA SER A 756 -27.13 18.54 14.43
C SER A 756 -25.75 18.62 15.07
N TYR A 757 -25.30 17.58 15.78
CA TYR A 757 -24.00 17.61 16.46
C TYR A 757 -22.82 17.69 15.49
N ALA A 758 -22.91 17.06 14.32
CA ALA A 758 -21.86 17.14 13.32
C ALA A 758 -21.69 18.56 12.75
N LEU A 759 -22.78 19.36 12.69
CA LEU A 759 -22.72 20.76 12.26
C LEU A 759 -22.02 21.64 13.30
N GLU A 760 -22.31 21.40 14.57
CA GLU A 760 -21.58 22.03 15.67
C GLU A 760 -20.09 21.68 15.60
N CYS A 761 -19.78 20.43 15.25
CA CYS A 761 -18.39 19.99 15.09
C CYS A 761 -17.68 20.67 13.90
N VAL A 762 -18.34 20.82 12.75
CA VAL A 762 -17.80 21.56 11.60
C VAL A 762 -17.56 23.03 11.97
N ALA A 763 -18.54 23.67 12.63
CA ALA A 763 -18.43 25.06 13.07
C ALA A 763 -17.29 25.25 14.09
N ARG A 764 -17.18 24.36 15.07
CA ARG A 764 -16.10 24.36 16.06
C ARG A 764 -14.74 24.14 15.42
N ALA A 765 -14.63 23.20 14.48
CA ALA A 765 -13.40 22.97 13.73
C ALA A 765 -12.97 24.21 12.94
N ALA A 766 -13.91 24.94 12.34
CA ALA A 766 -13.62 26.19 11.65
C ALA A 766 -13.11 27.29 12.61
N GLU A 767 -13.70 27.42 13.79
CA GLU A 767 -13.26 28.36 14.84
C GLU A 767 -11.83 28.04 15.33
N LEU A 768 -11.56 26.77 15.64
CA LEU A 768 -10.23 26.34 16.09
C LEU A 768 -9.19 26.52 14.98
N ARG A 769 -9.56 26.25 13.71
CA ARG A 769 -8.69 26.50 12.56
C ARG A 769 -8.36 27.99 12.41
N GLN A 770 -9.31 28.90 12.60
CA GLN A 770 -9.03 30.34 12.61
C GLN A 770 -8.08 30.75 13.75
N THR A 771 -8.12 30.02 14.87
CA THR A 771 -7.27 30.29 16.04
C THR A 771 -5.84 29.80 15.83
N PHE A 772 -5.66 28.55 15.40
CA PHE A 772 -4.35 27.89 15.35
C PHE A 772 -3.71 27.85 13.95
N ALA A 773 -4.47 28.16 12.90
CA ALA A 773 -4.01 28.19 11.52
C ALA A 773 -4.72 29.31 10.70
N PRO A 774 -4.62 30.59 11.12
CA PRO A 774 -5.35 31.69 10.48
C PRO A 774 -4.90 32.00 9.04
N PHE A 775 -3.77 31.44 8.60
CA PHE A 775 -3.18 31.65 7.29
C PHE A 775 -3.61 30.52 6.33
N GLY A 776 -4.07 30.82 5.12
CA GLY A 776 -4.39 29.81 4.09
C GLY A 776 -5.79 29.91 3.45
N ALA A 777 -6.24 28.83 2.81
CA ALA A 777 -7.45 28.76 1.97
C ALA A 777 -8.80 28.75 2.74
N GLU A 778 -9.89 28.87 1.97
CA GLU A 778 -11.30 28.86 2.40
C GLU A 778 -11.59 27.79 3.46
N THR A 779 -12.23 28.18 4.57
CA THR A 779 -12.49 27.31 5.72
C THR A 779 -13.84 26.60 5.68
N ASP A 780 -14.75 27.01 4.79
CA ASP A 780 -16.08 26.40 4.66
C ASP A 780 -16.07 25.38 3.51
N PHE A 781 -15.69 24.14 3.85
CA PHE A 781 -15.64 23.03 2.89
C PHE A 781 -17.01 22.40 2.63
N GLU A 782 -18.02 22.71 3.45
CA GLU A 782 -19.41 22.25 3.29
C GLU A 782 -20.21 23.12 2.34
N LYS A 783 -19.73 24.32 2.02
CA LYS A 783 -20.38 25.23 1.09
C LYS A 783 -20.40 24.66 -0.33
N VAL A 784 -21.62 24.50 -0.85
CA VAL A 784 -21.86 24.23 -2.27
C VAL A 784 -22.30 25.53 -2.95
N PRO A 785 -21.45 26.13 -3.81
CA PRO A 785 -21.82 27.35 -4.53
C PRO A 785 -22.92 27.07 -5.55
N GLN A 786 -23.62 28.13 -5.98
CA GLN A 786 -24.54 28.03 -7.11
C GLN A 786 -23.76 27.63 -8.37
N LEU A 787 -24.18 26.54 -9.02
CA LEU A 787 -23.55 26.02 -10.22
C LEU A 787 -24.27 26.51 -11.48
N PRO A 788 -23.55 26.66 -12.61
CA PRO A 788 -24.18 26.84 -13.92
C PRO A 788 -25.18 25.70 -14.20
N GLU A 789 -26.33 26.05 -14.77
CA GLU A 789 -27.29 25.06 -15.23
C GLU A 789 -26.68 24.27 -16.40
N LYS A 790 -26.71 22.94 -16.30
CA LYS A 790 -26.24 22.03 -17.36
C LYS A 790 -27.45 21.58 -18.18
N ASP A 791 -27.30 21.54 -19.50
CA ASP A 791 -28.34 21.01 -20.39
C ASP A 791 -28.48 19.49 -20.22
N ARG A 792 -29.54 19.08 -19.53
CA ARG A 792 -29.90 17.68 -19.26
C ARG A 792 -30.83 17.09 -20.31
N THR A 793 -31.13 17.83 -21.38
CA THR A 793 -32.01 17.35 -22.45
C THR A 793 -31.39 16.11 -23.08
N PHE A 794 -32.12 15.00 -23.04
CA PHE A 794 -31.63 13.74 -23.58
C PHE A 794 -31.39 13.85 -25.09
N LEU A 795 -30.19 13.45 -25.52
CA LEU A 795 -29.75 13.44 -26.90
C LEU A 795 -29.73 11.99 -27.38
N MET A 796 -30.79 11.61 -28.11
CA MET A 796 -30.88 10.27 -28.71
C MET A 796 -29.73 10.08 -29.71
N PRO A 797 -28.90 9.03 -29.56
CA PRO A 797 -27.84 8.76 -30.52
C PRO A 797 -28.41 8.36 -31.89
N GLU A 798 -27.64 8.62 -32.95
CA GLU A 798 -27.99 8.15 -34.29
C GLU A 798 -28.02 6.61 -34.31
N PRO A 799 -29.02 5.97 -34.96
CA PRO A 799 -29.08 4.52 -35.04
C PRO A 799 -27.78 3.93 -35.59
N SER A 800 -27.24 2.92 -34.91
CA SER A 800 -26.11 2.15 -35.43
C SER A 800 -26.53 1.44 -36.71
N VAL A 801 -25.83 1.70 -37.82
CA VAL A 801 -26.05 1.01 -39.09
C VAL A 801 -25.21 -0.27 -39.07
N SER A 802 -25.86 -1.43 -38.93
CA SER A 802 -25.19 -2.70 -39.22
C SER A 802 -24.88 -2.76 -40.72
N PRO A 803 -23.63 -3.11 -41.11
CA PRO A 803 -23.32 -3.35 -42.51
C PRO A 803 -24.31 -4.38 -43.08
N GLN A 804 -24.96 -4.05 -44.19
CA GLN A 804 -25.80 -5.01 -44.93
C GLN A 804 -24.98 -5.92 -45.84
N ASP A 805 -23.66 -5.75 -45.85
CA ASP A 805 -22.76 -6.56 -46.67
C ASP A 805 -22.85 -8.04 -46.22
N PRO A 806 -23.06 -8.96 -47.17
CA PRO A 806 -23.12 -10.38 -46.84
C PRO A 806 -21.76 -10.83 -46.28
N VAL A 807 -21.79 -11.68 -45.26
CA VAL A 807 -20.58 -12.33 -44.74
C VAL A 807 -19.91 -13.09 -45.90
N PRO A 808 -18.63 -12.86 -46.20
CA PRO A 808 -17.97 -13.50 -47.33
C PRO A 808 -17.96 -15.03 -47.21
N GLU A 809 -18.27 -15.75 -48.29
CA GLU A 809 -18.06 -17.19 -48.36
C GLU A 809 -16.59 -17.52 -48.60
N VAL A 810 -16.00 -18.34 -47.73
CA VAL A 810 -14.61 -18.80 -47.86
C VAL A 810 -14.58 -20.31 -48.06
N SER A 811 -14.13 -20.75 -49.24
CA SER A 811 -14.04 -22.18 -49.56
C SER A 811 -13.26 -22.96 -48.52
N GLY A 812 -13.88 -24.00 -47.95
CA GLY A 812 -13.24 -24.88 -46.97
C GLY A 812 -13.20 -24.33 -45.55
N TRP A 813 -13.98 -23.29 -45.23
CA TRP A 813 -14.21 -22.76 -43.88
C TRP A 813 -15.71 -22.40 -43.70
N PRO A 814 -16.33 -22.62 -42.54
CA PRO A 814 -15.78 -23.25 -41.33
C PRO A 814 -15.52 -24.75 -41.49
N PHE A 815 -14.77 -25.32 -40.56
CA PHE A 815 -14.49 -26.76 -40.51
C PHE A 815 -14.48 -27.28 -39.07
N ASN A 816 -14.72 -28.58 -38.90
CA ASN A 816 -14.77 -29.22 -37.59
C ASN A 816 -13.37 -29.60 -37.05
N GLU A 817 -13.33 -30.04 -35.80
CA GLU A 817 -12.10 -30.43 -35.10
C GLU A 817 -11.29 -31.51 -35.84
N VAL A 818 -11.96 -32.49 -36.47
CA VAL A 818 -11.28 -33.57 -37.21
C VAL A 818 -10.52 -33.01 -38.39
N GLU A 819 -11.15 -32.13 -39.17
CA GLU A 819 -10.53 -31.46 -40.30
C GLU A 819 -9.43 -30.49 -39.84
N ALA A 820 -9.62 -29.79 -38.72
CA ALA A 820 -8.61 -28.92 -38.13
C ALA A 820 -7.32 -29.70 -37.77
N ARG A 821 -7.45 -30.84 -37.09
CA ARG A 821 -6.34 -31.74 -36.73
C ARG A 821 -5.67 -32.37 -37.97
N ARG A 822 -6.46 -32.71 -39.01
CA ARG A 822 -5.94 -33.20 -40.29
C ARG A 822 -5.05 -32.14 -40.96
N LYS A 823 -5.55 -30.90 -41.08
CA LYS A 823 -4.80 -29.77 -41.66
C LYS A 823 -3.49 -29.50 -40.90
N GLN A 824 -3.52 -29.56 -39.57
CA GLN A 824 -2.32 -29.37 -38.75
C GLN A 824 -1.28 -30.48 -38.98
N THR A 825 -1.72 -31.75 -39.02
CA THR A 825 -0.85 -32.90 -39.32
C THR A 825 -0.23 -32.78 -40.72
N GLU A 826 -1.01 -32.39 -41.73
CA GLU A 826 -0.53 -32.22 -43.11
C GLU A 826 0.47 -31.05 -43.23
N ALA A 827 0.21 -29.94 -42.55
CA ALA A 827 1.17 -28.85 -42.44
C ALA A 827 2.47 -29.35 -41.78
N ALA A 828 2.38 -30.07 -40.66
CA ALA A 828 3.56 -30.58 -39.96
C ALA A 828 4.40 -31.52 -40.84
N LEU A 829 3.77 -32.43 -41.58
CA LEU A 829 4.46 -33.32 -42.53
C LEU A 829 5.16 -32.58 -43.67
N SER A 830 4.68 -31.39 -44.04
CA SER A 830 5.24 -30.59 -45.14
C SER A 830 6.24 -29.53 -44.69
N THR A 831 6.21 -29.10 -43.42
CA THR A 831 7.02 -27.95 -42.95
C THR A 831 7.90 -28.24 -41.73
N ALA A 832 7.70 -29.35 -41.01
CA ALA A 832 8.43 -29.64 -39.76
C ALA A 832 9.27 -30.94 -39.86
N PRO A 833 10.54 -30.94 -39.41
CA PRO A 833 11.35 -32.16 -39.30
C PRO A 833 10.65 -33.23 -38.46
N GLY A 834 10.39 -34.40 -39.04
CA GLY A 834 9.73 -35.52 -38.36
C GLY A 834 8.20 -35.44 -38.25
N GLY A 835 7.56 -34.41 -38.82
CA GLY A 835 6.10 -34.26 -38.78
C GLY A 835 5.54 -33.84 -37.41
N ASN A 836 6.38 -33.25 -36.54
CA ASN A 836 5.96 -32.79 -35.22
C ASN A 836 5.08 -31.54 -35.32
N THR A 837 4.01 -31.49 -34.53
CA THR A 837 3.14 -30.32 -34.41
C THR A 837 3.57 -29.38 -33.28
N GLU A 838 4.45 -29.82 -32.38
CA GLU A 838 4.97 -29.03 -31.26
C GLU A 838 6.50 -28.88 -31.34
N HIS A 839 6.98 -27.70 -30.94
CA HIS A 839 8.39 -27.32 -30.97
C HIS A 839 8.75 -26.65 -29.63
N ALA A 840 9.56 -27.31 -28.81
CA ALA A 840 10.01 -26.77 -27.53
C ALA A 840 11.38 -26.08 -27.65
N VAL A 841 11.54 -24.97 -26.95
CA VAL A 841 12.77 -24.20 -26.80
C VAL A 841 13.13 -24.17 -25.32
N ASN A 842 14.36 -24.54 -24.97
CA ASN A 842 14.85 -24.40 -23.61
C ASN A 842 15.38 -22.97 -23.40
N LEU A 843 14.76 -22.21 -22.49
CA LEU A 843 15.20 -20.85 -22.15
C LEU A 843 16.29 -20.88 -21.06
N ALA A 844 16.11 -21.77 -20.08
CA ALA A 844 17.04 -22.01 -18.97
C ALA A 844 16.80 -23.43 -18.40
N PRO A 845 17.69 -23.95 -17.52
CA PRO A 845 17.46 -25.23 -16.85
C PRO A 845 16.09 -25.26 -16.13
N GLY A 846 15.19 -26.13 -16.58
CA GLY A 846 13.84 -26.28 -16.01
C GLY A 846 12.82 -25.23 -16.45
N VAL A 847 13.15 -24.36 -17.41
CA VAL A 847 12.23 -23.37 -17.98
C VAL A 847 12.21 -23.51 -19.50
N ASP A 848 11.15 -24.12 -20.02
CA ASP A 848 10.92 -24.35 -21.45
C ASP A 848 9.76 -23.50 -21.98
N MET A 849 9.79 -23.22 -23.28
CA MET A 849 8.71 -22.60 -24.03
C MET A 849 8.33 -23.48 -25.21
N THR A 850 7.07 -23.94 -25.25
CA THR A 850 6.55 -24.79 -26.32
C THR A 850 5.75 -23.97 -27.31
N PHE A 851 6.01 -24.16 -28.59
CA PHE A 851 5.27 -23.62 -29.71
C PHE A 851 4.47 -24.71 -30.42
N VAL A 852 3.35 -24.34 -31.02
CA VAL A 852 2.49 -25.23 -31.77
C VAL A 852 2.33 -24.73 -33.20
N LEU A 853 2.41 -25.63 -34.16
CA LEU A 853 2.21 -25.32 -35.57
C LEU A 853 0.74 -25.00 -35.84
N VAL A 854 0.49 -23.79 -36.32
CA VAL A 854 -0.80 -23.33 -36.81
C VAL A 854 -0.76 -23.40 -38.34
N PRO A 855 -1.59 -24.25 -38.98
CA PRO A 855 -1.60 -24.39 -40.44
C PRO A 855 -2.07 -23.09 -41.10
N GLY A 856 -1.50 -22.76 -42.26
CA GLY A 856 -1.97 -21.63 -43.07
C GLY A 856 -3.36 -21.89 -43.68
N GLY A 857 -4.10 -20.82 -43.95
CA GLY A 857 -5.45 -20.93 -44.49
C GLY A 857 -6.13 -19.60 -44.70
N ARG A 858 -7.37 -19.66 -45.18
CA ARG A 858 -8.24 -18.50 -45.41
C ARG A 858 -9.50 -18.64 -44.57
N PHE A 859 -9.95 -17.58 -43.94
CA PHE A 859 -11.12 -17.57 -43.05
C PHE A 859 -11.85 -16.23 -43.07
N VAL A 860 -13.02 -16.19 -42.44
CA VAL A 860 -13.74 -14.93 -42.20
C VAL A 860 -13.29 -14.35 -40.86
N MET A 861 -12.61 -13.21 -40.91
CA MET A 861 -12.19 -12.42 -39.75
C MET A 861 -13.27 -11.39 -39.40
N GLY A 862 -13.51 -11.20 -38.11
CA GLY A 862 -14.55 -10.29 -37.61
C GLY A 862 -15.96 -10.90 -37.62
N THR A 863 -16.95 -10.04 -37.38
CA THR A 863 -18.36 -10.44 -37.37
C THR A 863 -19.27 -9.25 -37.63
N ASN A 864 -20.34 -9.45 -38.41
CA ASN A 864 -21.38 -8.43 -38.65
C ASN A 864 -22.38 -8.32 -37.48
N ASN A 865 -22.24 -9.17 -36.45
CA ASN A 865 -23.14 -9.24 -35.30
C ASN A 865 -22.49 -8.77 -33.97
N GLY A 866 -21.30 -8.14 -34.06
CA GLY A 866 -20.46 -7.70 -32.94
C GLY A 866 -20.48 -6.19 -32.72
N CYS A 867 -19.44 -5.67 -32.07
CA CYS A 867 -19.23 -4.23 -31.93
C CYS A 867 -18.81 -3.58 -33.26
N GLN A 868 -18.90 -2.25 -33.36
CA GLN A 868 -18.55 -1.51 -34.59
C GLN A 868 -17.12 -1.76 -35.06
N ASP A 869 -16.18 -1.97 -34.13
CA ASP A 869 -14.78 -2.23 -34.40
C ASP A 869 -14.47 -3.67 -34.83
N GLU A 870 -15.48 -4.54 -34.86
CA GLU A 870 -15.41 -5.94 -35.32
C GLU A 870 -15.96 -6.11 -36.75
N MET A 871 -16.43 -5.00 -37.35
CA MET A 871 -17.17 -4.95 -38.61
C MET A 871 -16.47 -4.13 -39.70
N PRO A 872 -16.60 -4.50 -40.99
CA PRO A 872 -17.31 -5.67 -41.50
C PRO A 872 -16.49 -6.96 -41.39
N ALA A 873 -17.20 -8.10 -41.34
CA ALA A 873 -16.60 -9.41 -41.51
C ALA A 873 -15.94 -9.50 -42.90
N SER A 874 -14.69 -9.98 -42.96
CA SER A 874 -13.89 -9.96 -44.19
C SER A 874 -13.07 -11.24 -44.35
N ALA A 875 -12.87 -11.68 -45.59
CA ALA A 875 -12.02 -12.83 -45.89
C ALA A 875 -10.55 -12.43 -45.73
N VAL A 876 -9.81 -13.15 -44.89
CA VAL A 876 -8.39 -12.93 -44.60
C VAL A 876 -7.62 -14.22 -44.80
N GLU A 877 -6.41 -14.11 -45.36
CA GLU A 877 -5.47 -15.21 -45.53
C GLU A 877 -4.35 -15.09 -44.50
N VAL A 878 -3.98 -16.22 -43.89
CA VAL A 878 -2.94 -16.29 -42.86
C VAL A 878 -1.94 -17.39 -43.27
N PRO A 879 -0.63 -17.08 -43.33
CA PRO A 879 0.38 -18.10 -43.62
C PRO A 879 0.50 -19.11 -42.48
N ALA A 880 1.19 -20.23 -42.69
CA ALA A 880 1.53 -21.13 -41.59
C ALA A 880 2.57 -20.48 -40.66
N PHE A 881 2.41 -20.65 -39.36
CA PHE A 881 3.31 -20.10 -38.33
C PHE A 881 3.31 -20.98 -37.09
N LEU A 882 4.30 -20.81 -36.23
CA LEU A 882 4.30 -21.37 -34.89
C LEU A 882 3.73 -20.34 -33.92
N LEU A 883 2.97 -20.79 -32.93
CA LEU A 883 2.44 -19.93 -31.88
C LEU A 883 2.68 -20.57 -30.51
N GLY A 884 3.08 -19.78 -29.52
CA GLY A 884 3.29 -20.27 -28.15
C GLY A 884 2.07 -21.06 -27.67
N LYS A 885 2.27 -22.26 -27.14
CA LYS A 885 1.18 -23.13 -26.69
C LYS A 885 0.30 -22.46 -25.61
N PHE A 886 0.94 -21.62 -24.81
CA PHE A 886 0.43 -20.88 -23.67
C PHE A 886 0.84 -19.41 -23.77
N GLU A 887 0.25 -18.56 -22.94
CA GLU A 887 0.81 -17.24 -22.58
C GLU A 887 2.22 -17.37 -22.03
N VAL A 888 3.03 -16.34 -22.25
CA VAL A 888 4.34 -16.26 -21.62
C VAL A 888 4.15 -16.22 -20.11
N THR A 889 4.79 -17.12 -19.38
CA THR A 889 4.64 -17.21 -17.92
C THR A 889 5.59 -16.24 -17.20
N ASN A 890 5.30 -15.93 -15.93
CA ASN A 890 6.22 -15.16 -15.09
C ASN A 890 7.62 -15.82 -15.01
N ALA A 891 7.71 -17.14 -14.96
CA ALA A 891 9.00 -17.85 -14.95
C ALA A 891 9.78 -17.67 -16.27
N GLN A 892 9.09 -17.71 -17.42
CA GLN A 892 9.71 -17.48 -18.72
C GLN A 892 10.15 -16.02 -18.88
N TYR A 893 9.29 -15.07 -18.51
CA TYR A 893 9.60 -13.64 -18.61
C TYR A 893 10.77 -13.23 -17.72
N ARG A 894 10.88 -13.79 -16.50
CA ARG A 894 12.01 -13.49 -15.60
C ARG A 894 13.37 -14.03 -16.05
N ILE A 895 13.42 -14.88 -17.08
CA ILE A 895 14.70 -15.20 -17.74
C ILE A 895 15.20 -13.99 -18.54
N PHE A 896 14.30 -13.21 -19.11
CA PHE A 896 14.59 -11.97 -19.83
C PHE A 896 14.77 -10.79 -18.88
N ASP A 897 13.82 -10.56 -17.96
CA ASP A 897 13.86 -9.50 -16.96
C ASP A 897 13.66 -10.07 -15.54
N PRO A 898 14.75 -10.36 -14.82
CA PRO A 898 14.68 -10.90 -13.46
C PRO A 898 13.98 -9.99 -12.44
N SER A 899 13.80 -8.69 -12.75
CA SER A 899 13.20 -7.71 -11.84
C SER A 899 11.69 -7.56 -11.99
N HIS A 900 11.09 -8.20 -13.01
CA HIS A 900 9.66 -8.10 -13.27
C HIS A 900 8.80 -8.75 -12.18
N GLU A 901 7.77 -8.02 -11.77
CA GLU A 901 6.72 -8.49 -10.88
C GLU A 901 5.34 -8.17 -11.48
N SER A 902 4.54 -9.22 -11.72
CA SER A 902 3.12 -9.12 -12.06
C SER A 902 2.26 -8.69 -10.86
N ARG A 903 2.83 -8.73 -9.64
CA ARG A 903 2.28 -8.23 -8.36
C ARG A 903 1.00 -8.94 -7.91
N ASP A 904 0.33 -8.35 -6.92
CA ASP A 904 -1.00 -8.75 -6.47
C ASP A 904 -2.09 -7.93 -7.15
N GLU A 905 -3.29 -8.50 -7.21
CA GLU A 905 -4.53 -7.78 -7.49
C GLU A 905 -5.27 -7.50 -6.17
N SER A 906 -5.85 -6.31 -6.05
CA SER A 906 -6.47 -5.85 -4.80
C SER A 906 -7.62 -6.75 -4.35
N ARG A 907 -7.82 -6.84 -3.02
CA ARG A 907 -9.03 -7.41 -2.44
C ARG A 907 -9.99 -6.28 -2.08
N ASN A 908 -11.25 -6.50 -2.38
CA ASN A 908 -12.29 -5.49 -2.24
C ASN A 908 -13.20 -5.82 -1.05
N GLY A 909 -13.55 -4.81 -0.26
CA GLY A 909 -14.25 -4.95 1.03
C GLY A 909 -13.45 -4.32 2.17
N TYR A 910 -13.72 -4.68 3.43
CA TYR A 910 -13.16 -4.02 4.61
C TYR A 910 -12.42 -4.97 5.56
N GLN A 911 -11.31 -4.49 6.12
CA GLN A 911 -10.50 -5.04 7.20
C GLN A 911 -9.92 -6.45 6.95
N PHE A 912 -9.10 -6.61 5.91
CA PHE A 912 -8.45 -7.89 5.63
C PHE A 912 -7.08 -8.07 6.28
N GLY A 913 -6.37 -6.96 6.55
CA GLY A 913 -5.04 -6.94 7.20
C GLY A 913 -3.99 -7.80 6.50
N ARG A 914 -4.10 -7.98 5.17
CA ARG A 914 -3.31 -8.90 4.34
C ARG A 914 -3.22 -8.39 2.90
N ARG A 915 -2.33 -9.01 2.12
CA ARG A 915 -2.17 -8.79 0.68
C ARG A 915 -3.37 -9.26 -0.14
N GLY A 916 -3.41 -8.78 -1.38
CA GLY A 916 -4.38 -9.15 -2.39
C GLY A 916 -4.24 -10.59 -2.91
N PHE A 917 -4.70 -10.83 -4.13
CA PHE A 917 -4.58 -12.11 -4.82
C PHE A 917 -3.37 -12.10 -5.74
N CYS A 918 -2.48 -13.08 -5.60
CA CYS A 918 -1.23 -13.17 -6.36
C CYS A 918 -1.47 -13.37 -7.87
N LEU A 919 -0.83 -12.53 -8.69
CA LEU A 919 -0.71 -12.68 -10.15
C LEU A 919 0.72 -13.07 -10.58
N ASP A 920 1.62 -13.28 -9.61
CA ASP A 920 3.07 -13.33 -9.80
C ASP A 920 3.68 -14.74 -9.66
N GLY A 921 2.82 -15.76 -9.56
CA GLY A 921 3.19 -17.17 -9.49
C GLY A 921 3.97 -17.61 -10.74
N PRO A 922 4.95 -18.54 -10.62
CA PRO A 922 5.85 -18.87 -11.72
C PRO A 922 5.18 -19.34 -13.02
N GLN A 923 4.07 -20.08 -12.93
CA GLN A 923 3.34 -20.62 -14.09
C GLN A 923 2.09 -19.80 -14.45
N GLN A 924 1.76 -18.76 -13.69
CA GLN A 924 0.76 -17.79 -14.11
C GLN A 924 1.30 -16.98 -15.32
N PRO A 925 0.40 -16.54 -16.21
CA PRO A 925 0.78 -15.64 -17.30
C PRO A 925 1.37 -14.35 -16.76
N VAL A 926 2.41 -13.84 -17.43
CA VAL A 926 2.96 -12.52 -17.14
C VAL A 926 1.93 -11.45 -17.49
N VAL A 927 1.71 -10.49 -16.58
CA VAL A 927 0.82 -9.34 -16.78
C VAL A 927 1.52 -8.07 -16.32
N ARG A 928 0.87 -6.91 -16.51
CA ARG A 928 1.49 -5.59 -16.28
C ARG A 928 2.78 -5.44 -17.09
N VAL A 929 2.76 -5.98 -18.30
CA VAL A 929 3.78 -5.76 -19.32
C VAL A 929 3.16 -4.91 -20.43
N SER A 930 3.89 -3.91 -20.88
CA SER A 930 3.51 -3.08 -22.01
C SER A 930 3.69 -3.85 -23.32
N TRP A 931 3.09 -3.35 -24.40
CA TRP A 931 3.29 -3.92 -25.73
C TRP A 931 4.76 -3.80 -26.18
N GLU A 932 5.41 -2.70 -25.81
CA GLU A 932 6.83 -2.47 -26.10
C GLU A 932 7.72 -3.50 -25.38
N GLU A 933 7.50 -3.72 -24.09
CA GLU A 933 8.22 -4.75 -23.31
C GLU A 933 7.98 -6.18 -23.83
N ALA A 934 6.76 -6.47 -24.30
CA ALA A 934 6.43 -7.75 -24.92
C ALA A 934 7.19 -7.96 -26.25
N LEU A 935 7.41 -6.89 -27.03
CA LEU A 935 8.28 -6.95 -28.21
C LEU A 935 9.75 -7.11 -27.84
N ASP A 936 10.24 -6.41 -26.82
CA ASP A 936 11.61 -6.57 -26.35
C ASP A 936 11.91 -8.03 -25.93
N PHE A 937 10.93 -8.70 -25.29
CA PHE A 937 11.00 -10.12 -25.01
C PHE A 937 11.07 -10.97 -26.30
N CYS A 938 10.26 -10.65 -27.31
CA CYS A 938 10.29 -11.36 -28.60
C CYS A 938 11.64 -11.19 -29.33
N ASP A 939 12.22 -9.99 -29.29
CA ASP A 939 13.54 -9.68 -29.86
C ASP A 939 14.67 -10.38 -29.10
N TRP A 940 14.57 -10.44 -27.77
CA TRP A 940 15.47 -11.24 -26.94
C TRP A 940 15.38 -12.74 -27.28
N LEU A 941 14.17 -13.27 -27.39
CA LEU A 941 13.94 -14.67 -27.73
C LEU A 941 14.47 -15.01 -29.12
N SER A 942 14.23 -14.13 -30.10
CA SER A 942 14.75 -14.30 -31.47
C SER A 942 16.26 -14.49 -31.48
N ARG A 943 16.98 -13.65 -30.73
CA ARG A 943 18.45 -13.71 -30.60
C ARG A 943 18.91 -14.94 -29.83
N THR A 944 18.20 -15.33 -28.78
CA THR A 944 18.61 -16.40 -27.85
C THR A 944 18.33 -17.79 -28.43
N ALA A 945 17.18 -17.96 -29.08
CA ALA A 945 16.73 -19.24 -29.62
C ALA A 945 17.01 -19.41 -31.12
N GLY A 946 17.45 -18.36 -31.82
CA GLY A 946 17.67 -18.39 -33.27
C GLY A 946 16.36 -18.53 -34.06
N LEU A 947 15.31 -17.86 -33.58
CA LEU A 947 13.96 -17.87 -34.17
C LEU A 947 13.62 -16.49 -34.74
N GLU A 948 12.66 -16.40 -35.66
CA GLU A 948 12.04 -15.12 -36.06
C GLU A 948 10.75 -14.94 -35.23
N ALA A 949 10.92 -14.56 -33.96
CA ALA A 949 9.85 -14.42 -32.98
C ALA A 949 9.28 -12.98 -32.93
N GLY A 950 7.98 -12.87 -32.70
CA GLY A 950 7.25 -11.62 -32.58
C GLY A 950 5.89 -11.82 -31.91
N LEU A 951 5.12 -10.74 -31.75
CA LEU A 951 3.71 -10.87 -31.35
C LEU A 951 2.87 -11.37 -32.54
N PRO A 952 1.80 -12.17 -32.32
CA PRO A 952 0.88 -12.51 -33.39
C PRO A 952 0.20 -11.24 -33.92
N THR A 953 -0.01 -11.15 -35.23
CA THR A 953 -0.97 -10.19 -35.79
C THR A 953 -2.39 -10.51 -35.32
N GLU A 954 -3.32 -9.55 -35.35
CA GLU A 954 -4.72 -9.83 -35.04
C GLU A 954 -5.31 -10.96 -35.91
N ALA A 955 -4.89 -11.04 -37.18
CA ALA A 955 -5.35 -12.09 -38.10
C ALA A 955 -4.82 -13.47 -37.70
N GLN A 956 -3.54 -13.57 -37.36
CA GLN A 956 -2.94 -14.80 -36.83
C GLN A 956 -3.60 -15.24 -35.53
N TRP A 957 -3.82 -14.30 -34.61
CA TRP A 957 -4.45 -14.58 -33.33
C TRP A 957 -5.89 -15.08 -33.50
N GLU A 958 -6.72 -14.39 -34.29
CA GLU A 958 -8.13 -14.78 -34.48
C GLU A 958 -8.25 -16.13 -35.23
N TRP A 959 -7.40 -16.37 -36.23
CA TRP A 959 -7.32 -17.66 -36.90
C TRP A 959 -6.99 -18.80 -35.93
N ALA A 960 -5.97 -18.58 -35.09
CA ALA A 960 -5.56 -19.53 -34.05
C ALA A 960 -6.65 -19.77 -33.01
N ALA A 961 -7.36 -18.71 -32.57
CA ALA A 961 -8.42 -18.82 -31.58
C ALA A 961 -9.64 -19.59 -32.12
N ARG A 962 -10.01 -19.34 -33.37
CA ARG A 962 -11.15 -19.99 -34.03
C ARG A 962 -10.91 -21.47 -34.30
N ALA A 963 -9.69 -21.86 -34.69
CA ALA A 963 -9.32 -23.24 -35.04
C ALA A 963 -10.33 -23.96 -35.97
N GLY A 964 -10.94 -23.20 -36.90
CA GLY A 964 -11.96 -23.68 -37.84
C GLY A 964 -13.40 -23.25 -37.55
N SER A 965 -13.70 -22.75 -36.35
CA SER A 965 -15.04 -22.31 -35.93
C SER A 965 -15.44 -20.95 -36.52
N ASP A 966 -16.70 -20.83 -36.95
CA ASP A 966 -17.37 -19.57 -37.28
C ASP A 966 -18.13 -18.95 -36.10
N GLN A 967 -18.17 -19.64 -34.96
CA GLN A 967 -18.84 -19.17 -33.73
C GLN A 967 -17.95 -18.21 -32.94
N SER A 968 -18.49 -17.64 -31.85
CA SER A 968 -17.76 -16.73 -30.96
C SER A 968 -16.56 -17.36 -30.28
N PHE A 969 -16.63 -18.67 -30.00
CA PHE A 969 -15.54 -19.47 -29.46
C PHE A 969 -15.31 -20.72 -30.32
N TYR A 970 -14.14 -21.37 -30.18
CA TYR A 970 -13.94 -22.69 -30.81
C TYR A 970 -14.86 -23.77 -30.21
N PHE A 971 -15.33 -23.58 -28.97
CA PHE A 971 -16.19 -24.51 -28.25
C PHE A 971 -17.69 -24.18 -28.34
N GLY A 972 -18.08 -23.10 -29.03
CA GLY A 972 -19.49 -22.77 -29.27
C GLY A 972 -19.82 -21.28 -29.35
N SER A 973 -21.11 -20.97 -29.17
CA SER A 973 -21.63 -19.59 -29.18
C SER A 973 -21.31 -18.83 -27.90
N GLU A 974 -21.65 -17.52 -27.83
CA GLU A 974 -21.53 -16.70 -26.60
C GLU A 974 -22.23 -17.31 -25.36
N GLU A 975 -23.16 -18.27 -25.54
CA GLU A 975 -23.89 -18.93 -24.45
C GLU A 975 -23.32 -20.30 -24.06
N ALA A 976 -22.27 -20.78 -24.74
CA ALA A 976 -21.63 -22.05 -24.43
C ALA A 976 -21.02 -22.03 -23.01
N ASP A 977 -21.01 -23.19 -22.35
CA ASP A 977 -20.38 -23.34 -21.03
C ASP A 977 -18.85 -23.24 -21.17
N CYS A 978 -18.28 -22.13 -20.68
CA CYS A 978 -16.86 -21.85 -20.75
C CYS A 978 -16.05 -22.49 -19.61
N SER A 979 -16.69 -23.09 -18.60
CA SER A 979 -16.04 -23.51 -17.34
C SER A 979 -14.86 -24.47 -17.54
N ALA A 980 -14.90 -25.31 -18.59
CA ALA A 980 -13.82 -26.25 -18.91
C ALA A 980 -12.76 -25.69 -19.88
N TYR A 981 -12.99 -24.50 -20.44
CA TYR A 981 -12.26 -23.98 -21.60
C TYR A 981 -11.58 -22.63 -21.37
N ALA A 982 -12.04 -21.81 -20.41
CA ALA A 982 -11.50 -20.48 -20.19
C ALA A 982 -11.70 -19.98 -18.75
N ASN A 983 -10.72 -19.25 -18.23
CA ASN A 983 -10.80 -18.46 -16.99
C ASN A 983 -11.37 -17.06 -17.30
N LEU A 984 -12.58 -16.77 -16.86
CA LEU A 984 -13.35 -15.58 -17.21
C LEU A 984 -14.04 -14.98 -16.00
N ALA A 985 -14.65 -13.79 -16.15
CA ALA A 985 -15.46 -13.20 -15.09
C ALA A 985 -16.76 -14.00 -14.90
N ASP A 986 -16.68 -15.02 -14.05
CA ASP A 986 -17.76 -15.90 -13.68
C ASP A 986 -18.05 -15.84 -12.17
N ARG A 987 -18.86 -16.76 -11.66
CA ARG A 987 -19.29 -16.77 -10.26
C ARG A 987 -18.16 -16.80 -9.24
N LYS A 988 -16.95 -17.28 -9.60
CA LYS A 988 -15.80 -17.32 -8.70
C LYS A 988 -15.35 -15.92 -8.30
N LEU A 989 -15.56 -14.93 -9.18
CA LEU A 989 -15.26 -13.51 -8.94
C LEU A 989 -16.10 -12.90 -7.80
N ARG A 990 -17.14 -13.59 -7.29
CA ARG A 990 -17.84 -13.20 -6.06
C ARG A 990 -16.89 -13.07 -4.88
N GLU A 991 -15.93 -13.99 -4.77
CA GLU A 991 -14.97 -14.02 -3.66
C GLU A 991 -13.99 -12.83 -3.70
N PHE A 992 -13.93 -12.10 -4.82
CA PHE A 992 -13.11 -10.90 -4.95
C PHE A 992 -13.65 -9.72 -4.14
N ILE A 993 -14.98 -9.59 -4.00
CA ILE A 993 -15.68 -8.42 -3.41
C ILE A 993 -16.63 -8.76 -2.28
N GLN A 994 -17.21 -9.96 -2.30
CA GLN A 994 -18.22 -10.40 -1.35
C GLN A 994 -17.50 -11.09 -0.19
N CYS A 995 -16.49 -10.44 0.39
CA CYS A 995 -15.73 -10.99 1.52
C CYS A 995 -15.96 -10.17 2.78
N THR A 996 -16.00 -10.86 3.91
CA THR A 996 -16.07 -10.25 5.24
C THR A 996 -14.98 -10.84 6.13
N ALA A 997 -14.38 -10.01 6.97
CA ALA A 997 -13.35 -10.47 7.89
C ALA A 997 -13.95 -11.32 9.02
N ARG A 998 -13.21 -12.36 9.43
CA ARG A 998 -13.56 -13.27 10.54
C ARG A 998 -12.35 -13.51 11.44
N ASP A 999 -12.62 -14.07 12.62
CA ASP A 999 -11.60 -14.48 13.58
C ASP A 999 -10.61 -13.34 13.92
N ASN A 1000 -11.14 -12.15 14.22
CA ASN A 1000 -10.35 -10.92 14.44
C ASN A 1000 -9.38 -10.64 13.28
N TYR A 1001 -9.91 -10.61 12.05
CA TYR A 1001 -9.15 -10.33 10.83
C TYR A 1001 -8.15 -11.43 10.44
N GLY A 1002 -8.17 -12.58 11.13
CA GLY A 1002 -7.32 -13.74 10.85
C GLY A 1002 -7.66 -14.45 9.53
N ARG A 1003 -8.90 -14.36 9.05
CA ARG A 1003 -9.30 -14.84 7.71
C ARG A 1003 -10.40 -13.97 7.08
N ALA A 1004 -10.62 -14.16 5.79
CA ALA A 1004 -11.74 -13.57 5.07
C ALA A 1004 -12.64 -14.67 4.52
N ASP A 1005 -13.93 -14.58 4.83
CA ASP A 1005 -14.94 -15.54 4.38
C ASP A 1005 -15.84 -14.89 3.33
N VAL A 1006 -16.29 -15.69 2.37
CA VAL A 1006 -17.24 -15.26 1.33
C VAL A 1006 -18.63 -15.08 1.95
N ILE A 1007 -19.29 -14.00 1.60
CA ILE A 1007 -20.63 -13.63 2.05
C ILE A 1007 -21.65 -14.43 1.22
N GLU A 1008 -22.19 -15.52 1.77
CA GLU A 1008 -23.23 -16.32 1.11
C GLU A 1008 -24.50 -15.51 0.86
N ASN A 1009 -25.00 -15.42 -0.38
CA ASN A 1009 -26.18 -14.62 -0.77
C ASN A 1009 -26.02 -13.11 -0.55
N ALA A 1010 -24.84 -12.55 -0.88
CA ALA A 1010 -24.57 -11.12 -0.76
C ALA A 1010 -25.71 -10.28 -1.39
N SER A 1011 -25.96 -9.10 -0.83
CA SER A 1011 -26.95 -8.19 -1.43
C SER A 1011 -26.47 -7.79 -2.83
N ARG A 1012 -27.41 -7.39 -3.71
CA ARG A 1012 -27.07 -6.85 -5.05
C ARG A 1012 -26.13 -5.62 -5.02
N HIS A 1013 -25.97 -5.05 -3.83
CA HIS A 1013 -25.25 -3.86 -3.49
C HIS A 1013 -23.80 -4.14 -3.06
N ASP A 1014 -23.58 -5.23 -2.31
CA ASP A 1014 -22.24 -5.80 -2.09
C ASP A 1014 -21.70 -6.42 -3.40
N ASP A 1015 -22.61 -6.81 -4.29
CA ASP A 1015 -22.32 -7.49 -5.55
C ASP A 1015 -22.01 -6.56 -6.74
N ARG A 1016 -20.83 -5.94 -6.68
CA ARG A 1016 -20.47 -4.80 -7.55
C ARG A 1016 -19.53 -5.07 -8.72
N ILE A 1017 -19.13 -6.31 -9.02
CA ILE A 1017 -18.37 -6.61 -10.25
C ILE A 1017 -19.25 -7.41 -11.21
N PRO A 1018 -19.49 -6.91 -12.44
CA PRO A 1018 -20.19 -7.63 -13.48
C PRO A 1018 -19.49 -8.95 -13.82
N ARG A 1019 -20.26 -10.03 -13.91
CA ARG A 1019 -19.80 -11.39 -14.21
C ARG A 1019 -20.96 -12.24 -14.75
N ASP A 1020 -20.68 -13.45 -15.21
CA ASP A 1020 -21.70 -14.44 -15.56
C ASP A 1020 -21.82 -15.56 -14.50
N ASP A 1021 -22.88 -15.51 -13.70
CA ASP A 1021 -23.06 -16.44 -12.56
C ASP A 1021 -23.47 -17.87 -12.95
N ARG A 1022 -23.61 -18.16 -14.26
CA ARG A 1022 -23.97 -19.48 -14.79
C ARG A 1022 -22.80 -20.45 -14.79
N TYR A 1023 -21.57 -19.94 -14.87
CA TYR A 1023 -20.35 -20.72 -15.06
C TYR A 1023 -19.46 -20.70 -13.81
N ASP A 1024 -18.58 -21.71 -13.68
CA ASP A 1024 -17.61 -21.85 -12.59
C ASP A 1024 -16.33 -22.57 -13.08
N ASP A 1025 -15.37 -21.78 -13.55
CA ASP A 1025 -14.05 -22.18 -14.01
C ASP A 1025 -13.05 -22.40 -12.84
N ARG A 1026 -13.47 -22.04 -11.62
CA ARG A 1026 -12.73 -22.14 -10.35
C ARG A 1026 -11.41 -21.34 -10.33
N GLY A 1027 -11.21 -20.39 -11.24
CA GLY A 1027 -10.13 -19.41 -11.29
C GLY A 1027 -10.54 -18.11 -10.59
N MET A 1028 -9.70 -17.60 -9.69
CA MET A 1028 -10.01 -16.36 -8.95
C MET A 1028 -9.51 -15.12 -9.67
N VAL A 1029 -8.24 -15.18 -10.03
CA VAL A 1029 -7.50 -14.24 -10.86
C VAL A 1029 -6.85 -15.08 -11.97
N SER A 1030 -5.77 -14.62 -12.59
CA SER A 1030 -5.02 -15.49 -13.50
C SER A 1030 -4.62 -16.79 -12.79
N VAL A 1031 -4.49 -17.88 -13.53
CA VAL A 1031 -4.12 -19.20 -13.02
C VAL A 1031 -2.96 -19.73 -13.87
N ASP A 1032 -2.34 -20.82 -13.39
CA ASP A 1032 -1.32 -21.51 -14.16
C ASP A 1032 -1.82 -21.83 -15.57
N VAL A 1033 -0.99 -21.51 -16.57
CA VAL A 1033 -1.32 -21.73 -17.97
C VAL A 1033 -1.61 -23.21 -18.27
N GLY A 1034 -2.47 -23.47 -19.24
CA GLY A 1034 -2.82 -24.83 -19.66
C GLY A 1034 -3.77 -25.58 -18.72
N ARG A 1035 -4.36 -24.90 -17.74
CA ARG A 1035 -5.35 -25.48 -16.83
C ARG A 1035 -6.65 -25.87 -17.54
N TYR A 1036 -7.02 -25.16 -18.60
CA TYR A 1036 -8.25 -25.39 -19.36
C TYR A 1036 -8.00 -26.23 -20.62
N LEU A 1037 -9.06 -26.82 -21.16
CA LEU A 1037 -8.96 -27.66 -22.36
C LEU A 1037 -8.44 -26.84 -23.56
N PRO A 1038 -7.60 -27.42 -24.43
CA PRO A 1038 -7.13 -26.73 -25.61
C PRO A 1038 -8.18 -26.70 -26.73
N ASN A 1039 -7.91 -25.92 -27.77
CA ASN A 1039 -8.60 -26.02 -29.04
C ASN A 1039 -8.08 -27.18 -29.92
N ALA A 1040 -8.62 -27.32 -31.13
CA ALA A 1040 -8.29 -28.39 -32.06
C ALA A 1040 -6.81 -28.45 -32.48
N TRP A 1041 -6.07 -27.35 -32.32
CA TRP A 1041 -4.64 -27.25 -32.62
C TRP A 1041 -3.76 -27.31 -31.38
N ASN A 1042 -4.29 -27.73 -30.24
CA ASN A 1042 -3.56 -27.84 -28.98
C ASN A 1042 -3.06 -26.50 -28.38
N LEU A 1043 -3.70 -25.40 -28.75
CA LEU A 1043 -3.50 -24.10 -28.11
C LEU A 1043 -4.44 -23.97 -26.92
N HIS A 1044 -3.92 -23.50 -25.79
CA HIS A 1044 -4.70 -23.28 -24.57
C HIS A 1044 -4.98 -21.80 -24.37
N ASP A 1045 -5.95 -21.50 -23.49
CA ASP A 1045 -6.20 -20.17 -22.92
C ASP A 1045 -6.54 -19.04 -23.92
N MET A 1046 -6.69 -19.35 -25.22
CA MET A 1046 -7.04 -18.40 -26.30
C MET A 1046 -8.31 -17.54 -26.04
N HIS A 1047 -9.15 -17.91 -25.09
CA HIS A 1047 -10.41 -17.23 -24.77
C HIS A 1047 -10.51 -16.84 -23.29
N GLY A 1048 -9.43 -16.83 -22.51
CA GLY A 1048 -9.51 -16.54 -21.08
C GLY A 1048 -8.14 -16.39 -20.43
N ASN A 1049 -8.13 -16.39 -19.09
CA ASN A 1049 -6.96 -16.17 -18.24
C ASN A 1049 -6.48 -14.73 -18.29
N VAL A 1050 -5.86 -14.28 -19.38
CA VAL A 1050 -5.46 -12.88 -19.59
C VAL A 1050 -5.71 -12.45 -21.04
N GLY A 1051 -5.94 -11.15 -21.27
CA GLY A 1051 -5.88 -10.62 -22.63
C GLY A 1051 -4.46 -10.73 -23.19
N GLU A 1052 -4.30 -10.78 -24.51
CA GLU A 1052 -3.00 -10.94 -25.15
C GLU A 1052 -2.71 -9.77 -26.11
N TRP A 1053 -1.55 -9.14 -25.94
CA TRP A 1053 -1.03 -8.19 -26.93
C TRP A 1053 -0.88 -8.83 -28.31
N THR A 1054 -1.32 -8.11 -29.34
CA THR A 1054 -1.03 -8.42 -30.75
C THR A 1054 -0.11 -7.37 -31.35
N MET A 1055 0.54 -7.71 -32.47
CA MET A 1055 1.36 -6.77 -33.23
C MET A 1055 0.56 -5.57 -33.77
N SER A 1056 -0.74 -5.75 -34.02
CA SER A 1056 -1.52 -4.82 -34.83
C SER A 1056 -1.92 -3.55 -34.08
N ALA A 1057 -1.80 -2.41 -34.77
CA ALA A 1057 -2.40 -1.14 -34.38
C ALA A 1057 -3.93 -1.18 -34.49
N TYR A 1058 -4.62 -0.43 -33.63
CA TYR A 1058 -6.08 -0.39 -33.57
C TYR A 1058 -6.68 0.42 -34.73
N PHE A 1059 -6.82 -0.22 -35.89
CA PHE A 1059 -7.51 0.32 -37.06
C PHE A 1059 -8.92 -0.25 -37.22
N SER A 1060 -9.78 0.51 -37.90
CA SER A 1060 -11.10 0.04 -38.33
C SER A 1060 -10.97 -1.14 -39.28
N TYR A 1061 -12.00 -1.99 -39.27
CA TYR A 1061 -12.15 -3.07 -40.23
C TYR A 1061 -12.72 -2.54 -41.57
N PRO A 1062 -12.56 -3.26 -42.69
CA PRO A 1062 -12.03 -4.62 -42.82
C PRO A 1062 -10.53 -4.71 -42.52
N TYR A 1063 -10.06 -5.88 -42.09
CA TYR A 1063 -8.64 -6.11 -41.85
C TYR A 1063 -7.87 -6.07 -43.18
N ARG A 1064 -6.75 -5.35 -43.20
CA ARG A 1064 -5.84 -5.26 -44.35
C ARG A 1064 -4.42 -5.36 -43.84
N ASP A 1065 -3.66 -6.32 -44.35
CA ASP A 1065 -2.28 -6.53 -43.89
C ASP A 1065 -1.36 -5.39 -44.36
N GLU A 1066 -1.63 -4.81 -45.54
CA GLU A 1066 -0.77 -3.80 -46.16
C GLU A 1066 -1.01 -2.37 -45.67
N ASP A 1067 -1.94 -2.13 -44.74
CA ASP A 1067 -2.25 -0.77 -44.26
C ASP A 1067 -1.31 -0.25 -43.15
N GLY A 1068 -0.25 -1.00 -42.86
CA GLY A 1068 0.76 -0.64 -41.87
C GLY A 1068 0.35 -0.95 -40.44
N ARG A 1069 -0.80 -1.57 -40.17
CA ARG A 1069 -1.21 -1.93 -38.80
C ARG A 1069 -0.20 -2.83 -38.09
N ASN A 1070 0.51 -3.68 -38.83
CA ASN A 1070 1.51 -4.60 -38.27
C ASN A 1070 2.93 -4.00 -38.24
N ASP A 1071 3.07 -2.69 -38.44
CA ASP A 1071 4.36 -2.00 -38.27
C ASP A 1071 4.63 -1.73 -36.78
N ALA A 1072 5.78 -2.22 -36.29
CA ALA A 1072 6.20 -1.99 -34.91
C ALA A 1072 6.65 -0.54 -34.66
N GLY A 1073 7.06 0.18 -35.70
CA GLY A 1073 7.68 1.51 -35.56
C GLY A 1073 6.71 2.63 -35.16
N ASN A 1074 5.40 2.42 -35.29
CA ASN A 1074 4.40 3.46 -34.97
C ASN A 1074 3.89 3.37 -33.52
N LEU A 1075 4.55 4.07 -32.61
CA LEU A 1075 4.20 4.09 -31.17
C LEU A 1075 3.11 5.12 -30.81
N GLN A 1076 2.58 5.87 -31.79
CA GLN A 1076 1.57 6.91 -31.56
C GLN A 1076 0.14 6.39 -31.64
N ILE A 1077 -0.04 5.10 -31.93
CA ILE A 1077 -1.34 4.46 -32.12
C ILE A 1077 -1.49 3.35 -31.11
N ASP A 1078 -2.66 3.27 -30.50
CA ASP A 1078 -3.02 2.17 -29.62
C ASP A 1078 -2.86 0.81 -30.30
N ARG A 1079 -2.46 -0.18 -29.50
CA ARG A 1079 -2.26 -1.56 -29.89
C ARG A 1079 -3.44 -2.40 -29.43
N VAL A 1080 -3.71 -3.46 -30.19
CA VAL A 1080 -4.85 -4.33 -29.90
C VAL A 1080 -4.44 -5.46 -28.97
N ALA A 1081 -5.19 -5.58 -27.87
CA ALA A 1081 -5.26 -6.80 -27.08
C ALA A 1081 -6.46 -7.65 -27.53
N ARG A 1082 -6.26 -8.97 -27.61
CA ARG A 1082 -7.26 -9.98 -27.97
C ARG A 1082 -7.49 -10.97 -26.83
N GLY A 1083 -8.49 -11.83 -26.96
CA GLY A 1083 -8.87 -12.82 -25.95
C GLY A 1083 -9.73 -12.20 -24.86
N GLY A 1084 -9.62 -12.73 -23.65
CA GLY A 1084 -10.31 -12.23 -22.47
C GLY A 1084 -9.57 -12.65 -21.21
N SER A 1085 -9.88 -12.02 -20.09
CA SER A 1085 -9.24 -12.31 -18.81
C SER A 1085 -10.22 -12.86 -17.79
N TRP A 1086 -9.69 -13.29 -16.64
CA TRP A 1086 -10.46 -13.56 -15.41
C TRP A 1086 -11.38 -12.39 -14.97
N ARG A 1087 -11.18 -11.18 -15.53
CA ARG A 1087 -12.00 -9.99 -15.28
C ARG A 1087 -13.00 -9.66 -16.40
N ASP A 1088 -12.97 -10.37 -17.52
CA ASP A 1088 -13.84 -10.14 -18.67
C ASP A 1088 -14.99 -11.14 -18.73
N ARG A 1089 -16.21 -10.64 -18.95
CA ARG A 1089 -17.39 -11.48 -19.16
C ARG A 1089 -17.26 -12.25 -20.49
N PRO A 1090 -17.88 -13.44 -20.64
CA PRO A 1090 -17.68 -14.30 -21.81
C PRO A 1090 -17.80 -13.60 -23.17
N TYR A 1091 -18.79 -12.74 -23.39
CA TYR A 1091 -18.94 -12.05 -24.68
C TYR A 1091 -17.76 -11.15 -25.06
N ARG A 1092 -16.95 -10.71 -24.09
CA ARG A 1092 -15.74 -9.90 -24.29
C ARG A 1092 -14.50 -10.75 -24.56
N ALA A 1093 -14.62 -12.08 -24.49
CA ALA A 1093 -13.57 -13.04 -24.77
C ALA A 1093 -13.77 -13.80 -26.10
N ALA A 1094 -14.80 -13.39 -26.87
CA ALA A 1094 -15.06 -13.92 -28.20
C ALA A 1094 -13.84 -13.70 -29.11
N ALA A 1095 -13.63 -14.60 -30.08
CA ALA A 1095 -12.49 -14.55 -31.01
C ALA A 1095 -12.34 -13.20 -31.72
N THR A 1096 -13.46 -12.49 -31.95
CA THR A 1096 -13.52 -11.21 -32.66
C THR A 1096 -13.33 -10.00 -31.77
N PHE A 1097 -13.41 -10.14 -30.45
CA PHE A 1097 -13.42 -8.99 -29.54
C PHE A 1097 -12.02 -8.36 -29.45
N ARG A 1098 -11.97 -7.03 -29.55
CA ARG A 1098 -10.73 -6.22 -29.62
C ARG A 1098 -10.68 -5.22 -28.47
N LEU A 1099 -9.53 -4.98 -27.85
CA LEU A 1099 -9.38 -3.90 -26.86
C LEU A 1099 -8.17 -3.01 -27.21
N PRO A 1100 -8.37 -1.70 -27.40
CA PRO A 1100 -7.26 -0.78 -27.65
C PRO A 1100 -6.65 -0.23 -26.37
N TYR A 1101 -5.33 -0.33 -26.28
CA TYR A 1101 -4.52 0.24 -25.20
C TYR A 1101 -3.28 0.94 -25.75
N ARG A 1102 -2.70 1.86 -24.99
CA ARG A 1102 -1.47 2.55 -25.40
C ARG A 1102 -0.29 1.56 -25.42
N PRO A 1103 0.67 1.70 -26.35
CA PRO A 1103 1.77 0.73 -26.47
C PRO A 1103 2.64 0.63 -25.21
N TYR A 1104 2.80 1.73 -24.48
CA TYR A 1104 3.56 1.79 -23.21
C TYR A 1104 2.74 1.41 -21.97
N GLN A 1105 1.44 1.12 -22.11
CA GLN A 1105 0.56 0.87 -20.97
C GLN A 1105 0.75 -0.55 -20.42
N ARG A 1106 1.10 -0.67 -19.13
CA ARG A 1106 1.16 -1.95 -18.41
C ARG A 1106 -0.20 -2.31 -17.85
N VAL A 1107 -1.02 -3.01 -18.63
CA VAL A 1107 -2.40 -3.32 -18.24
C VAL A 1107 -2.44 -4.50 -17.25
N PHE A 1108 -3.21 -4.36 -16.16
CA PHE A 1108 -3.26 -5.31 -15.04
C PHE A 1108 -3.65 -6.75 -15.41
N ASN A 1109 -4.37 -6.95 -16.50
CA ASN A 1109 -4.92 -8.23 -16.95
C ASN A 1109 -4.57 -8.56 -18.42
N VAL A 1110 -3.53 -7.94 -18.98
CA VAL A 1110 -3.04 -8.23 -20.33
C VAL A 1110 -1.60 -8.75 -20.23
N GLY A 1111 -1.38 -9.92 -20.80
CA GLY A 1111 -0.08 -10.52 -21.08
C GLY A 1111 0.16 -10.62 -22.58
N PHE A 1112 0.88 -11.64 -23.02
CA PHE A 1112 1.12 -11.87 -24.44
C PHE A 1112 1.53 -13.31 -24.75
N ARG A 1113 1.48 -13.62 -26.03
CA ARG A 1113 1.98 -14.87 -26.62
C ARG A 1113 2.90 -14.56 -27.78
N VAL A 1114 3.79 -15.50 -28.08
CA VAL A 1114 4.80 -15.32 -29.12
C VAL A 1114 4.42 -16.13 -30.36
N ALA A 1115 4.39 -15.47 -31.50
CA ALA A 1115 4.37 -16.09 -32.81
C ALA A 1115 5.79 -16.20 -33.36
N VAL A 1116 6.10 -17.30 -34.05
CA VAL A 1116 7.36 -17.50 -34.75
C VAL A 1116 7.05 -17.76 -36.21
N LYS A 1117 7.66 -16.97 -37.08
CA LYS A 1117 7.49 -17.13 -38.52
C LYS A 1117 8.23 -18.37 -39.00
N MET A 1118 7.61 -19.10 -39.93
CA MET A 1118 8.22 -20.25 -40.57
C MET A 1118 9.19 -19.76 -41.66
N THR A 1119 10.48 -19.69 -41.35
CA THR A 1119 11.55 -19.66 -42.36
C THR A 1119 12.19 -21.06 -42.46
N ASP A 1120 12.69 -21.43 -43.64
CA ASP A 1120 13.26 -22.74 -44.05
C ASP A 1120 13.93 -23.58 -42.92
N PRO A 1121 13.85 -24.94 -42.97
CA PRO A 1121 13.41 -25.78 -41.86
C PRO A 1121 14.25 -25.62 -40.59
N LEU A 1122 13.60 -25.81 -39.43
CA LEU A 1122 14.14 -25.83 -38.05
C LEU A 1122 15.26 -26.89 -37.84
N THR A 1123 16.33 -26.84 -38.62
CA THR A 1123 17.47 -27.75 -38.62
C THR A 1123 18.64 -27.07 -37.94
N GLY A 1124 18.61 -27.02 -36.62
CA GLY A 1124 19.76 -26.69 -35.80
C GLY A 1124 19.71 -27.49 -34.50
N PRO A 1125 20.83 -28.07 -34.03
CA PRO A 1125 20.86 -28.66 -32.70
C PRO A 1125 20.52 -27.58 -31.66
N VAL A 1126 19.76 -27.95 -30.63
CA VAL A 1126 19.45 -27.13 -29.45
C VAL A 1126 20.75 -26.51 -28.95
N ARG A 1127 20.96 -25.22 -29.20
CA ARG A 1127 22.09 -24.48 -28.62
C ARG A 1127 21.68 -24.06 -27.23
N THR A 1128 22.45 -24.47 -26.24
CA THR A 1128 22.21 -24.07 -24.85
C THR A 1128 22.73 -22.64 -24.65
N ALA A 1129 22.11 -21.85 -23.76
CA ALA A 1129 22.59 -20.51 -23.40
C ALA A 1129 24.05 -20.50 -22.89
N LEU A 1130 24.58 -21.66 -22.48
CA LEU A 1130 25.99 -21.86 -22.11
C LEU A 1130 26.97 -21.66 -23.28
N ASP A 1131 26.54 -21.86 -24.53
CA ASP A 1131 27.43 -21.72 -25.70
C ASP A 1131 27.60 -20.24 -26.12
N ALA A 1132 26.64 -19.37 -25.79
CA ALA A 1132 26.68 -17.94 -26.11
C ALA A 1132 27.59 -17.13 -25.16
N ALA A 1133 27.82 -17.62 -23.94
CA ALA A 1133 28.70 -16.97 -22.95
C ALA A 1133 30.19 -16.96 -23.36
N ASN A 1134 30.60 -17.77 -24.34
CA ASN A 1134 31.98 -17.84 -24.82
C ASN A 1134 32.28 -16.94 -26.04
N LEU A 1135 31.30 -16.17 -26.53
CA LEU A 1135 31.48 -15.29 -27.70
C LEU A 1135 31.64 -13.79 -27.37
N ASN A 1136 31.59 -13.40 -26.09
CA ASN A 1136 31.90 -12.04 -25.63
C ASN A 1136 33.13 -12.01 -24.71
N LYS A 1137 34.29 -12.31 -25.29
CA LYS A 1137 35.59 -11.79 -24.86
C LYS A 1137 36.11 -10.79 -25.88
#